data_AF-A0A165WAN0-F1
#
_entry.id   AF-A0A165WAN0-F1
#
_cell.length_a   1.000
_cell.length_b   1.000
_cell.length_c   1.000
_cell.angle_alpha   90.00
_cell.angle_beta   90.00
_cell.angle_gamma   90.00
#
_symmetry.space_group_name_H-M   'P 1'
#
loop_
_entity.id
_entity.type
_entity.pdbx_description
1 polymer ?
#
loop_
_entity_poly.entity_id
_entity_poly.type
_entity_poly.pdbx_seq_one_letter_code
_entity_poly.pdbx_strand_id
1 'polypeptide(L)'
;MTTSFTTSTPVTTITDSSTTLTSFSSYVASSTIFEPVAVSQTPVLAAQAQPVCIGNGVDALSSGLIETIAIPSVIGLLLWLLFAIIRPRFREIYGLREWFPPQDLRPRPLSDKLWAFLFPPVPLVPSVPTDVSDAGRSPVRDAELFPSDEQLSQRTLWMTFVIVLGWSIIGLAGALPLYLVSTSCLADSAPHATYMGVYSVLQDLSLLRLLRYYDNQSTSSTTTSFAKRATDGTRLTNARVRIIILTILLIVLAVIPGVWKILKEFNRAVAYRERWLKVRCGDMDMAWISARKAPGFRGWGERRLKEFIVKSGLGSTLDTEDTTNGRRRRRQDTSEVPLTRVEEEKNLEVDIQGLFSIGDTQNLALLIDERDEILENLEIAETRYISSFRLSTPDPSIADLEPVKEEGMQNGKKLHISRPLPLGVAAAQRRNSRGNRARNPAYGSSSLTPTSYVAPSQYYKLGSLRGVNGDQGNDASKVYPSLSDSINQRVVGSRFQEISHRNSGVYGDIPLGSHVKLKAGELRRVETGTTEQTIPDPTRYGPNYEIEEVDTSWDDQTNPTSQTQTEGDTDNTTANHNRAETSDMGSIAEETGDEWVDLMHEPPETFEPSPVTSPATDSAMTPTGSGRERRDYFGMSPIRRRPPRSTETPSVGRRETFPLRTKRETDSVEQPPPHLRLQTRGPFVRPLSGLDHDSLGVIYADISRWRTQLKAINQDIAEAQREAYNDIADGSRIKGWLLVGRGLRFVPGAVMIEGRAKEDVRWDELQREMKIEGRLFAWVVIGITAIFLAAGLTAVAGLALGSAPDFSHYLPFLAPLAGPDGWVTGLALCLAPAVAATLFISIAVAIIGYTTQATGAISISGLEMITFKACFYVLTVVAAVWLMTIGAILFSMQAWSTGHERTRTVADGSIYMSFLALMLVLNVAIISPALLLLQPWRLLRIPASEKNAVTPRQRFRAVYPRTYNASFAMGCCILGLIFASTFSLIFPLIGPAVVILVFLTLIAHRYLIGYVYGRTRSQTGGLVQIWLLKRLGTLVAFQPFLMGLIFLTRRLWPEAGVLLGSALAVVLVVEGYAAWKTRQPGLRSLGNVTRNSLDTFEKTAQTPHLDLDEESTSLVSSSNRNTRMRGSFASVLEMMSMTLAITPALTRQRGPVPLSTETLDDLTATERAARTHPDAPPHLPALPFDDHAQEMSGVLYAPELLAPDPIIWLPNDSSGIARSEARDLDKYHHLQVTLDVRTQEDVLLPRRLSVSR
;
A
#
# COMPACT_ATOMS: atom_id res chain seq x y z
N MET A 1 -44.09 27.07 -46.70
CA MET A 1 -43.29 26.68 -47.88
C MET A 1 -42.52 25.42 -47.53
N THR A 2 -42.66 24.39 -48.35
CA THR A 2 -42.15 23.03 -48.11
C THR A 2 -41.19 22.64 -49.21
N THR A 3 -39.98 22.19 -48.85
CA THR A 3 -39.05 21.52 -49.76
C THR A 3 -38.52 20.25 -49.11
N SER A 4 -39.11 19.12 -49.49
CA SER A 4 -38.67 17.77 -49.13
C SER A 4 -37.71 17.24 -50.20
N PHE A 5 -36.56 16.72 -49.79
CA PHE A 5 -35.70 15.91 -50.66
C PHE A 5 -35.85 14.43 -50.28
N THR A 6 -36.34 13.63 -51.22
CA THR A 6 -36.33 12.17 -51.17
C THR A 6 -35.22 11.65 -52.07
N THR A 7 -34.31 10.85 -51.52
CA THR A 7 -33.27 10.16 -52.28
C THR A 7 -33.50 8.66 -52.18
N SER A 8 -33.98 8.07 -53.27
CA SER A 8 -34.12 6.62 -53.42
C SER A 8 -32.87 6.01 -54.05
N THR A 9 -32.41 4.88 -53.53
CA THR A 9 -31.41 4.03 -54.19
C THR A 9 -32.06 2.68 -54.55
N PRO A 10 -31.94 2.19 -55.79
CA PRO A 10 -32.43 0.87 -56.17
C PRO A 10 -31.37 -0.19 -55.87
N VAL A 11 -31.76 -1.31 -55.26
CA VAL A 11 -30.92 -2.52 -55.16
C VAL A 11 -31.25 -3.43 -56.34
N THR A 12 -30.28 -3.67 -57.20
CA THR A 12 -30.41 -4.61 -58.33
C THR A 12 -30.09 -6.04 -57.90
N THR A 13 -30.93 -6.96 -58.34
CA THR A 13 -30.77 -8.41 -58.22
C THR A 13 -29.61 -8.96 -59.04
N ILE A 14 -28.89 -9.95 -58.50
CA ILE A 14 -28.01 -10.87 -59.24
C ILE A 14 -28.29 -12.29 -58.74
N THR A 15 -28.29 -13.26 -59.66
CA THR A 15 -28.71 -14.66 -59.51
C THR A 15 -27.53 -15.64 -59.47
N ASP A 16 -27.72 -16.77 -58.76
CA ASP A 16 -27.07 -18.10 -58.97
C ASP A 16 -25.53 -18.23 -58.78
N SER A 17 -24.93 -19.35 -58.35
CA SER A 17 -25.42 -20.67 -57.86
C SER A 17 -24.32 -21.48 -57.14
N SER A 18 -24.69 -22.34 -56.17
CA SER A 18 -23.91 -23.51 -55.63
C SER A 18 -22.57 -23.21 -54.88
N THR A 19 -22.09 -23.93 -53.84
CA THR A 19 -22.27 -25.32 -53.35
C THR A 19 -22.07 -25.44 -51.80
N THR A 20 -22.55 -26.55 -51.21
CA THR A 20 -22.19 -27.25 -49.93
C THR A 20 -21.07 -26.69 -49.00
N LEU A 21 -21.12 -26.78 -47.66
CA LEU A 21 -21.77 -27.77 -46.75
C LEU A 21 -22.07 -27.17 -45.34
N THR A 22 -22.80 -27.92 -44.50
CA THR A 22 -23.56 -27.45 -43.32
C THR A 22 -22.95 -27.76 -41.95
N SER A 23 -23.15 -26.89 -40.95
CA SER A 23 -23.84 -27.26 -39.68
C SER A 23 -23.97 -26.08 -38.67
N PHE A 24 -25.10 -25.38 -38.66
CA PHE A 24 -25.62 -24.69 -37.45
C PHE A 24 -27.15 -24.68 -37.49
N SER A 25 -27.79 -24.91 -36.34
CA SER A 25 -29.24 -25.07 -36.21
C SER A 25 -29.97 -23.73 -36.30
N SER A 26 -30.71 -23.51 -37.38
CA SER A 26 -31.64 -22.39 -37.50
C SER A 26 -32.98 -22.71 -36.84
N TYR A 27 -33.26 -22.04 -35.70
CA TYR A 27 -34.64 -21.82 -35.28
C TYR A 27 -35.28 -20.87 -36.30
N VAL A 28 -36.15 -21.40 -37.17
CA VAL A 28 -36.90 -20.59 -38.13
C VAL A 28 -38.02 -19.86 -37.39
N ALA A 29 -37.79 -18.58 -37.07
CA ALA A 29 -38.86 -17.68 -36.72
C ALA A 29 -39.65 -17.36 -37.99
N SER A 30 -40.84 -17.95 -38.14
CA SER A 30 -41.74 -17.65 -39.25
C SER A 30 -42.20 -16.20 -39.17
N SER A 31 -41.64 -15.34 -40.03
CA SER A 31 -42.12 -13.99 -40.23
C SER A 31 -43.45 -14.02 -40.98
N THR A 32 -44.56 -14.15 -40.25
CA THR A 32 -45.89 -13.90 -40.80
C THR A 32 -45.97 -12.42 -41.18
N ILE A 33 -45.95 -12.14 -42.49
CA ILE A 33 -46.24 -10.82 -43.04
C ILE A 33 -47.69 -10.50 -42.66
N PHE A 34 -47.87 -9.60 -41.71
CA PHE A 34 -49.19 -9.06 -41.40
C PHE A 34 -49.60 -8.09 -42.51
N GLU A 35 -50.64 -8.45 -43.25
CA GLU A 35 -51.39 -7.47 -44.04
C GLU A 35 -51.95 -6.38 -43.11
N PRO A 36 -51.99 -5.11 -43.55
CA PRO A 36 -52.55 -4.02 -42.76
C PRO A 36 -54.08 -4.09 -42.74
N VAL A 37 -54.62 -5.02 -41.95
CA VAL A 37 -56.04 -4.99 -41.56
C VAL A 37 -56.28 -3.69 -40.81
N ALA A 38 -57.25 -2.89 -41.27
CA ALA A 38 -57.58 -1.61 -40.67
C ALA A 38 -58.07 -1.81 -39.22
N VAL A 39 -57.21 -1.49 -38.25
CA VAL A 39 -57.48 -1.68 -36.83
C VAL A 39 -58.49 -0.65 -36.33
N SER A 40 -59.77 -1.01 -36.37
CA SER A 40 -60.90 -0.25 -35.83
C SER A 40 -61.42 -0.79 -34.48
N GLN A 41 -60.64 -1.66 -33.81
CA GLN A 41 -61.01 -2.36 -32.56
C GLN A 41 -60.06 -2.13 -31.38
N THR A 42 -59.29 -1.03 -31.38
CA THR A 42 -58.31 -0.71 -30.32
C THR A 42 -58.80 -0.20 -28.95
N PRO A 43 -60.07 0.19 -28.68
CA PRO A 43 -60.40 0.75 -27.36
C PRO A 43 -60.56 -0.29 -26.24
N VAL A 44 -60.64 -1.59 -26.55
CA VAL A 44 -60.98 -2.64 -25.57
C VAL A 44 -59.80 -3.00 -24.66
N LEU A 45 -58.55 -2.98 -25.17
CA LEU A 45 -57.35 -3.30 -24.37
C LEU A 45 -56.95 -2.15 -23.42
N ALA A 46 -57.14 -0.90 -23.82
CA ALA A 46 -56.89 0.27 -22.96
C ALA A 46 -57.84 0.33 -21.74
N ALA A 47 -59.01 -0.31 -21.83
CA ALA A 47 -60.02 -0.30 -20.76
C ALA A 47 -59.71 -1.22 -19.55
N GLN A 48 -58.67 -2.06 -19.61
CA GLN A 48 -58.35 -3.00 -18.53
C GLN A 48 -57.36 -2.45 -17.48
N ALA A 49 -56.49 -1.50 -17.84
CA ALA A 49 -55.54 -0.88 -16.90
C ALA A 49 -56.23 0.23 -16.07
N GLN A 50 -57.05 -0.16 -15.09
CA GLN A 50 -57.70 0.81 -14.21
C GLN A 50 -56.69 1.45 -13.24
N PRO A 51 -56.66 2.79 -13.10
CA PRO A 51 -55.77 3.45 -12.17
C PRO A 51 -56.20 3.18 -10.73
N VAL A 52 -55.27 2.70 -9.91
CA VAL A 52 -55.52 2.31 -8.52
C VAL A 52 -55.12 3.46 -7.58
N CYS A 53 -56.02 3.86 -6.68
CA CYS A 53 -55.68 4.77 -5.58
C CYS A 53 -55.00 4.02 -4.43
N ILE A 54 -54.12 4.71 -3.69
CA ILE A 54 -53.52 4.15 -2.47
C ILE A 54 -54.59 3.61 -1.50
N GLY A 55 -54.45 2.32 -1.14
CA GLY A 55 -55.41 1.58 -0.30
C GLY A 55 -56.43 0.72 -1.06
N ASN A 56 -56.62 0.93 -2.36
CA ASN A 56 -57.60 0.19 -3.17
C ASN A 56 -57.02 -1.03 -3.92
N GLY A 57 -55.69 -1.23 -3.92
CA GLY A 57 -55.04 -2.36 -4.58
C GLY A 57 -53.52 -2.20 -4.71
N VAL A 58 -52.92 -3.10 -5.49
CA VAL A 58 -51.49 -3.12 -5.85
C VAL A 58 -51.39 -3.04 -7.38
N ASP A 59 -50.59 -2.12 -7.89
CA ASP A 59 -50.33 -1.95 -9.33
C ASP A 59 -49.00 -2.64 -9.75
N ALA A 60 -48.76 -2.76 -11.06
CA ALA A 60 -47.55 -3.40 -11.59
C ALA A 60 -46.23 -2.78 -11.11
N LEU A 61 -46.21 -1.48 -10.78
CA LEU A 61 -45.00 -0.80 -10.28
C LEU A 61 -44.78 -0.99 -8.77
N SER A 62 -45.83 -1.14 -7.97
CA SER A 62 -45.71 -1.50 -6.56
C SER A 62 -45.44 -2.99 -6.35
N SER A 63 -45.95 -3.89 -7.21
CA SER A 63 -45.48 -5.28 -7.24
C SER A 63 -43.99 -5.34 -7.62
N GLY A 64 -43.59 -4.63 -8.68
CA GLY A 64 -42.18 -4.47 -9.05
C GLY A 64 -41.29 -3.86 -7.96
N LEU A 65 -41.82 -2.97 -7.10
CA LEU A 65 -41.11 -2.48 -5.91
C LEU A 65 -40.93 -3.57 -4.85
N ILE A 66 -41.98 -4.32 -4.55
CA ILE A 66 -41.91 -5.43 -3.58
C ILE A 66 -40.90 -6.47 -4.06
N GLU A 67 -40.88 -6.79 -5.36
CA GLU A 67 -39.89 -7.69 -5.97
C GLU A 67 -38.47 -7.12 -5.95
N THR A 68 -38.29 -5.83 -6.27
CA THR A 68 -36.99 -5.14 -6.23
C THR A 68 -36.47 -4.92 -4.81
N ILE A 69 -37.34 -5.00 -3.80
CA ILE A 69 -36.91 -5.13 -2.39
C ILE A 69 -36.58 -6.59 -2.10
N ALA A 70 -37.46 -7.53 -2.39
CA ALA A 70 -37.34 -8.94 -1.99
C ALA A 70 -36.15 -9.65 -2.63
N ILE A 71 -35.96 -9.52 -3.95
CA ILE A 71 -34.92 -10.25 -4.69
C ILE A 71 -33.52 -9.77 -4.28
N PRO A 72 -33.16 -8.47 -4.37
CA PRO A 72 -31.96 -7.92 -3.76
C PRO A 72 -31.80 -8.19 -2.26
N SER A 73 -32.88 -8.18 -1.46
CA SER A 73 -32.81 -8.52 -0.02
C SER A 73 -32.37 -9.95 0.22
N VAL A 74 -32.94 -10.92 -0.50
CA VAL A 74 -32.55 -12.33 -0.40
C VAL A 74 -31.10 -12.53 -0.88
N ILE A 75 -30.73 -11.95 -2.03
CA ILE A 75 -29.36 -12.02 -2.56
C ILE A 75 -28.36 -11.39 -1.58
N GLY A 76 -28.66 -10.21 -1.05
CA GLY A 76 -27.83 -9.53 -0.07
C GLY A 76 -27.69 -10.31 1.23
N LEU A 77 -28.79 -10.80 1.80
CA LEU A 77 -28.75 -11.61 3.02
C LEU A 77 -27.88 -12.85 2.82
N LEU A 78 -28.03 -13.54 1.68
CA LEU A 78 -27.16 -14.67 1.31
C LEU A 78 -25.68 -14.26 1.21
N LEU A 79 -25.35 -13.10 0.61
CA LEU A 79 -23.98 -12.59 0.54
C LEU A 79 -23.41 -12.20 1.93
N TRP A 80 -24.20 -11.57 2.79
CA TRP A 80 -23.82 -11.22 4.17
C TRP A 80 -23.62 -12.49 5.04
N LEU A 81 -24.49 -13.49 4.90
CA LEU A 81 -24.38 -14.78 5.59
C LEU A 81 -23.17 -15.58 5.07
N LEU A 82 -22.95 -15.59 3.75
CA LEU A 82 -21.77 -16.20 3.13
C LEU A 82 -20.49 -15.56 3.67
N PHE A 83 -20.42 -14.22 3.73
CA PHE A 83 -19.31 -13.50 4.34
C PHE A 83 -19.13 -13.88 5.81
N ALA A 84 -20.20 -13.93 6.61
CA ALA A 84 -20.14 -14.31 8.03
C ALA A 84 -19.58 -15.71 8.27
N ILE A 85 -19.85 -16.67 7.37
CA ILE A 85 -19.33 -18.06 7.43
C ILE A 85 -17.88 -18.14 6.93
N ILE A 86 -17.53 -17.40 5.87
CA ILE A 86 -16.20 -17.44 5.25
C ILE A 86 -15.18 -16.68 6.09
N ARG A 87 -15.55 -15.54 6.69
CA ARG A 87 -14.68 -14.68 7.52
C ARG A 87 -13.81 -15.45 8.52
N PRO A 88 -14.35 -16.27 9.45
CA PRO A 88 -13.53 -16.98 10.44
C PRO A 88 -12.65 -18.08 9.82
N ARG A 89 -12.99 -18.61 8.65
CA ARG A 89 -12.20 -19.64 7.96
C ARG A 89 -11.00 -19.07 7.21
N PHE A 90 -11.09 -17.83 6.72
CA PHE A 90 -10.04 -17.16 5.94
C PHE A 90 -9.51 -15.93 6.69
N ARG A 91 -8.97 -16.15 7.90
CA ARG A 91 -8.39 -15.09 8.74
C ARG A 91 -7.24 -14.34 8.03
N GLU A 92 -6.51 -15.01 7.15
CA GLU A 92 -5.48 -14.43 6.28
C GLU A 92 -6.01 -13.34 5.34
N ILE A 93 -7.28 -13.43 4.91
CA ILE A 93 -7.90 -12.47 3.98
C ILE A 93 -8.64 -11.39 4.75
N TYR A 94 -9.28 -11.75 5.88
CA TYR A 94 -10.22 -10.89 6.58
C TYR A 94 -9.72 -10.33 7.93
N GLY A 95 -8.54 -10.74 8.39
CA GLY A 95 -7.91 -10.33 9.65
C GLY A 95 -6.48 -9.84 9.49
N LEU A 96 -6.07 -9.38 8.29
CA LEU A 96 -4.72 -8.91 7.97
C LEU A 96 -4.13 -7.95 9.00
N ARG A 97 -4.92 -6.98 9.48
CA ARG A 97 -4.44 -6.00 10.45
C ARG A 97 -4.17 -6.58 11.84
N GLU A 98 -4.66 -7.78 12.15
CA GLU A 98 -4.38 -8.45 13.43
C GLU A 98 -2.93 -8.97 13.52
N TRP A 99 -2.20 -9.06 12.41
CA TRP A 99 -0.84 -9.60 12.35
C TRP A 99 0.17 -8.74 11.56
N PHE A 100 -0.26 -8.03 10.51
CA PHE A 100 0.65 -7.26 9.64
C PHE A 100 1.27 -6.00 10.28
N PRO A 101 0.53 -5.12 11.01
CA PRO A 101 1.10 -3.94 11.65
C PRO A 101 2.06 -4.30 12.81
N PRO A 102 2.95 -3.37 13.22
CA PRO A 102 3.69 -3.47 14.48
C PRO A 102 2.76 -3.74 15.67
N GLN A 103 3.24 -4.50 16.67
CA GLN A 103 2.40 -5.03 17.76
C GLN A 103 1.55 -3.95 18.45
N ASP A 104 2.13 -2.79 18.73
CA ASP A 104 1.46 -1.69 19.44
C ASP A 104 0.38 -0.97 18.61
N LEU A 105 0.36 -1.18 17.29
CA LEU A 105 -0.61 -0.60 16.35
C LEU A 105 -1.72 -1.60 15.94
N ARG A 106 -1.67 -2.84 16.43
CA ARG A 106 -2.64 -3.88 16.06
C ARG A 106 -4.00 -3.64 16.73
N PRO A 107 -5.13 -3.79 15.99
CA PRO A 107 -6.45 -3.82 16.58
C PRO A 107 -6.61 -5.07 17.44
N ARG A 108 -7.45 -4.99 18.48
CA ARG A 108 -7.82 -6.19 19.27
C ARG A 108 -8.44 -7.25 18.33
N PRO A 109 -8.09 -8.53 18.46
CA PRO A 109 -8.63 -9.58 17.59
C PRO A 109 -10.15 -9.65 17.74
N LEU A 110 -10.86 -9.85 16.63
CA LEU A 110 -12.31 -10.03 16.70
C LEU A 110 -12.65 -11.43 17.20
N SER A 111 -13.72 -11.56 18.00
CA SER A 111 -14.26 -12.87 18.36
C SER A 111 -14.76 -13.65 17.14
N ASP A 112 -14.69 -14.98 17.19
CA ASP A 112 -15.13 -15.89 16.11
C ASP A 112 -16.66 -15.99 15.94
N LYS A 113 -17.43 -15.20 16.69
CA LYS A 113 -18.89 -15.11 16.55
C LYS A 113 -19.25 -14.62 15.15
N LEU A 114 -20.18 -15.30 14.47
CA LEU A 114 -20.63 -14.99 13.10
C LEU A 114 -20.94 -13.50 12.88
N TRP A 115 -21.53 -12.83 13.87
CA TRP A 115 -21.97 -11.43 13.80
C TRP A 115 -20.99 -10.41 14.39
N ALA A 116 -19.78 -10.83 14.82
CA ALA A 116 -18.82 -9.94 15.48
C ALA A 116 -18.41 -8.72 14.61
N PHE A 117 -18.43 -8.89 13.29
CA PHE A 117 -18.09 -7.83 12.32
C PHE A 117 -19.11 -6.68 12.25
N LEU A 118 -20.31 -6.83 12.81
CA LEU A 118 -21.28 -5.72 12.95
C LEU A 118 -20.84 -4.70 14.01
N PHE A 119 -20.14 -5.17 15.04
CA PHE A 119 -19.74 -4.38 16.20
C PHE A 119 -18.24 -4.50 16.49
N PRO A 120 -17.35 -4.16 15.54
CA PRO A 120 -15.92 -4.19 15.79
C PRO A 120 -15.52 -3.15 16.86
N PRO A 121 -14.45 -3.39 17.64
CA PRO A 121 -14.04 -2.48 18.72
C PRO A 121 -13.55 -1.12 18.21
N VAL A 122 -13.25 -0.99 16.92
CA VAL A 122 -12.93 0.28 16.24
C VAL A 122 -14.12 1.25 16.38
N PRO A 123 -13.94 2.53 16.76
CA PRO A 123 -15.04 3.46 16.95
C PRO A 123 -15.83 3.73 15.65
N LEU A 124 -17.14 3.94 15.75
CA LEU A 124 -17.99 4.27 14.58
C LEU A 124 -17.73 5.69 14.07
N VAL A 125 -17.37 6.61 14.95
CA VAL A 125 -16.98 7.98 14.61
C VAL A 125 -15.57 8.20 15.19
N PRO A 126 -14.52 8.25 14.36
CA PRO A 126 -13.19 8.55 14.85
C PRO A 126 -13.14 9.97 15.41
N SER A 127 -12.57 10.09 16.60
CA SER A 127 -12.23 11.35 17.23
C SER A 127 -11.19 12.08 16.40
N VAL A 128 -11.36 13.39 16.28
CA VAL A 128 -10.34 14.29 15.74
C VAL A 128 -9.96 15.17 16.92
N PRO A 129 -8.90 14.82 17.68
CA PRO A 129 -8.57 15.54 18.91
C PRO A 129 -8.25 17.00 18.61
N THR A 130 -8.53 17.87 19.59
CA THR A 130 -8.26 19.31 19.46
C THR A 130 -6.87 19.70 19.93
N ASP A 131 -6.41 19.01 20.97
CA ASP A 131 -5.06 19.08 21.48
C ASP A 131 -4.18 18.06 20.74
N VAL A 132 -2.93 18.45 20.50
CA VAL A 132 -1.90 17.69 19.75
C VAL A 132 -0.52 17.87 20.40
N SER A 133 -0.48 18.36 21.65
CA SER A 133 0.75 18.60 22.44
C SER A 133 1.57 17.34 22.71
N ASP A 134 0.93 16.17 22.74
CA ASP A 134 1.56 14.86 22.96
C ASP A 134 2.17 14.22 21.70
N ALA A 135 2.10 14.88 20.53
CA ALA A 135 2.62 14.33 19.29
C ALA A 135 4.15 14.12 19.33
N GLY A 136 4.62 13.06 18.67
CA GLY A 136 6.02 12.65 18.63
C GLY A 136 6.49 11.86 19.86
N ARG A 137 5.69 11.74 20.93
CA ARG A 137 6.05 10.96 22.13
C ARG A 137 6.06 9.45 21.89
N SER A 138 5.18 8.93 21.03
CA SER A 138 5.16 7.52 20.62
C SER A 138 4.33 7.31 19.35
N PRO A 139 4.65 6.29 18.52
CA PRO A 139 3.91 6.00 17.29
C PRO A 139 2.43 5.62 17.56
N VAL A 140 2.14 5.05 18.74
CA VAL A 140 0.76 4.72 19.15
C VAL A 140 -0.03 5.99 19.41
N ARG A 141 0.49 6.91 20.23
CA ARG A 141 -0.17 8.20 20.49
C ARG A 141 -0.32 9.02 19.20
N ASP A 142 0.68 9.00 18.33
CA ASP A 142 0.56 9.65 17.02
C ASP A 142 -0.56 9.04 16.16
N ALA A 143 -0.76 7.73 16.19
CA ALA A 143 -1.84 7.05 15.48
C ALA A 143 -3.24 7.30 16.09
N GLU A 144 -3.31 7.67 17.38
CA GLU A 144 -4.54 8.14 18.04
C GLU A 144 -4.82 9.63 17.76
N LEU A 145 -3.76 10.45 17.73
CA LEU A 145 -3.83 11.91 17.49
C LEU A 145 -4.15 12.24 16.02
N PHE A 146 -3.58 11.48 15.09
CA PHE A 146 -3.70 11.67 13.64
C PHE A 146 -4.45 10.48 13.00
N PRO A 147 -5.80 10.49 13.00
CA PRO A 147 -6.58 9.48 12.30
C PRO A 147 -6.25 9.43 10.80
N SER A 148 -6.16 8.23 10.26
CA SER A 148 -5.79 8.01 8.85
C SER A 148 -6.90 8.44 7.90
N ASP A 149 -6.56 8.65 6.62
CA ASP A 149 -7.50 9.16 5.61
C ASP A 149 -8.75 8.26 5.47
N GLU A 150 -8.61 6.94 5.63
CA GLU A 150 -9.76 6.03 5.62
C GLU A 150 -10.67 6.26 6.83
N GLN A 151 -10.12 6.49 8.04
CA GLN A 151 -10.89 6.86 9.22
C GLN A 151 -11.59 8.22 9.03
N LEU A 152 -10.93 9.19 8.39
CA LEU A 152 -11.57 10.46 8.01
C LEU A 152 -12.72 10.25 7.00
N SER A 153 -12.61 9.28 6.09
CA SER A 153 -13.72 8.91 5.18
C SER A 153 -14.88 8.22 5.90
N GLN A 154 -14.62 7.44 6.96
CA GLN A 154 -15.66 6.90 7.83
C GLN A 154 -16.40 8.04 8.56
N ARG A 155 -15.68 9.09 9.00
CA ARG A 155 -16.29 10.29 9.57
C ARG A 155 -17.17 11.05 8.58
N THR A 156 -16.76 11.20 7.31
CA THR A 156 -17.61 11.86 6.30
C THR A 156 -18.83 11.03 5.92
N LEU A 157 -18.74 9.69 5.89
CA LEU A 157 -19.91 8.82 5.75
C LEU A 157 -20.87 8.97 6.93
N TRP A 158 -20.39 9.05 8.18
CA TRP A 158 -21.27 9.27 9.34
C TRP A 158 -22.02 10.59 9.23
N MET A 159 -21.36 11.66 8.80
CA MET A 159 -22.01 12.96 8.61
C MET A 159 -23.03 12.92 7.46
N THR A 160 -22.71 12.20 6.38
CA THR A 160 -23.63 11.91 5.28
C THR A 160 -24.87 11.17 5.77
N PHE A 161 -24.70 10.11 6.56
CA PHE A 161 -25.79 9.35 7.17
C PHE A 161 -26.73 10.24 7.98
N VAL A 162 -26.22 11.09 8.88
CA VAL A 162 -27.09 11.94 9.71
C VAL A 162 -27.80 13.03 8.89
N ILE A 163 -27.20 13.54 7.81
CA ILE A 163 -27.87 14.49 6.89
C ILE A 163 -29.02 13.82 6.15
N VAL A 164 -28.77 12.65 5.53
CA VAL A 164 -29.80 11.89 4.80
C VAL A 164 -30.90 11.40 5.76
N LEU A 165 -30.56 10.96 6.97
CA LEU A 165 -31.53 10.60 8.01
C LEU A 165 -32.43 11.80 8.37
N GLY A 166 -31.85 12.99 8.56
CA GLY A 166 -32.59 14.22 8.78
C GLY A 166 -33.56 14.53 7.63
N TRP A 167 -33.08 14.50 6.38
CA TRP A 167 -33.94 14.70 5.20
C TRP A 167 -35.04 13.64 5.08
N SER A 168 -34.76 12.39 5.45
CA SER A 168 -35.74 11.29 5.43
C SER A 168 -36.86 11.52 6.45
N ILE A 169 -36.51 11.96 7.66
CA ILE A 169 -37.49 12.31 8.70
C ILE A 169 -38.34 13.50 8.23
N ILE A 170 -37.71 14.55 7.67
CA ILE A 170 -38.42 15.74 7.18
C ILE A 170 -39.34 15.39 5.98
N GLY A 171 -38.90 14.51 5.08
CA GLY A 171 -39.70 14.01 3.96
C GLY A 171 -40.92 13.20 4.42
N LEU A 172 -40.72 12.22 5.30
CA LEU A 172 -41.79 11.33 5.75
C LEU A 172 -42.75 11.98 6.76
N ALA A 173 -42.26 12.76 7.71
CA ALA A 173 -43.08 13.38 8.75
C ALA A 173 -43.63 14.76 8.34
N GLY A 174 -42.98 15.44 7.38
CA GLY A 174 -43.36 16.79 6.94
C GLY A 174 -43.99 16.81 5.54
N ALA A 175 -43.26 16.38 4.51
CA ALA A 175 -43.72 16.50 3.13
C ALA A 175 -44.85 15.52 2.77
N LEU A 176 -44.74 14.24 3.17
CA LEU A 176 -45.72 13.21 2.83
C LEU A 176 -47.14 13.52 3.37
N PRO A 177 -47.34 14.00 4.63
CA PRO A 177 -48.65 14.47 5.09
C PRO A 177 -49.21 15.65 4.28
N LEU A 178 -48.36 16.59 3.83
CA LEU A 178 -48.79 17.70 2.98
C LEU A 178 -49.29 17.24 1.60
N TYR A 179 -48.77 16.12 1.10
CA TYR A 179 -49.20 15.49 -0.16
C TYR A 179 -50.52 14.72 -0.03
N LEU A 180 -50.74 14.01 1.08
CA LEU A 180 -51.86 13.08 1.24
C LEU A 180 -53.11 13.68 1.90
N VAL A 181 -52.96 14.58 2.87
CA VAL A 181 -54.11 15.06 3.66
C VAL A 181 -55.05 15.87 2.78
N SER A 182 -56.30 15.41 2.62
CA SER A 182 -57.36 16.07 1.84
C SER A 182 -57.00 16.47 0.39
N THR A 183 -56.17 15.65 -0.28
CA THR A 183 -55.99 15.67 -1.74
C THR A 183 -56.64 14.43 -2.37
N SER A 184 -57.18 14.56 -3.58
CA SER A 184 -57.57 13.41 -4.42
C SER A 184 -56.34 12.56 -4.80
N CYS A 185 -56.54 11.26 -5.04
CA CYS A 185 -55.51 10.42 -5.66
C CYS A 185 -55.31 10.82 -7.14
N LEU A 186 -54.17 10.43 -7.72
CA LEU A 186 -53.85 10.67 -9.12
C LEU A 186 -54.78 9.93 -10.08
N ALA A 187 -55.29 8.76 -9.69
CA ALA A 187 -56.30 8.03 -10.48
C ALA A 187 -57.54 8.88 -10.81
N ASP A 188 -58.06 9.59 -9.81
CA ASP A 188 -59.26 10.43 -9.92
C ASP A 188 -58.99 11.81 -10.54
N SER A 189 -57.72 12.25 -10.56
CA SER A 189 -57.35 13.65 -10.85
C SER A 189 -56.41 13.84 -12.03
N ALA A 190 -55.77 12.78 -12.53
CA ALA A 190 -55.04 12.83 -13.79
C ALA A 190 -56.02 12.72 -14.98
N PRO A 191 -55.76 13.40 -16.11
CA PRO A 191 -56.47 13.11 -17.35
C PRO A 191 -56.19 11.66 -17.76
N HIS A 192 -57.21 10.97 -18.27
CA HIS A 192 -57.04 9.62 -18.80
C HIS A 192 -56.04 9.63 -19.98
N ALA A 193 -55.14 8.65 -20.01
CA ALA A 193 -54.20 8.46 -21.12
C ALA A 193 -54.97 8.22 -22.42
N THR A 194 -54.46 8.77 -23.53
CA THR A 194 -55.14 8.68 -24.84
C THR A 194 -54.91 7.32 -25.52
N TYR A 195 -53.77 6.70 -25.24
CA TYR A 195 -53.32 5.44 -25.82
C TYR A 195 -53.27 4.33 -24.75
N MET A 196 -52.28 4.35 -23.86
CA MET A 196 -51.99 3.33 -22.85
C MET A 196 -51.10 3.90 -21.72
N GLY A 197 -50.99 3.19 -20.59
CA GLY A 197 -50.11 3.55 -19.48
C GLY A 197 -50.79 4.41 -18.41
N VAL A 198 -50.32 4.30 -17.17
CA VAL A 198 -51.04 4.76 -15.97
C VAL A 198 -50.07 5.33 -14.93
N TYR A 199 -50.50 6.35 -14.17
CA TYR A 199 -49.76 6.83 -12.99
C TYR A 199 -49.86 5.82 -11.85
N SER A 200 -48.71 5.41 -11.31
CA SER A 200 -48.66 4.42 -10.23
C SER A 200 -49.08 4.96 -8.86
N VAL A 201 -49.59 4.06 -8.01
CA VAL A 201 -49.80 4.24 -6.56
C VAL A 201 -48.56 4.82 -5.86
N LEU A 202 -47.35 4.54 -6.35
CA LEU A 202 -46.12 5.11 -5.78
C LEU A 202 -45.89 6.57 -6.19
N GLN A 203 -46.35 6.99 -7.37
CA GLN A 203 -46.32 8.40 -7.78
C GLN A 203 -47.33 9.23 -6.97
N ASP A 204 -48.37 8.58 -6.42
CA ASP A 204 -49.36 9.15 -5.50
C ASP A 204 -48.74 9.60 -4.16
N LEU A 205 -47.55 9.08 -3.82
CA LEU A 205 -46.75 9.47 -2.64
C LEU A 205 -45.72 10.58 -2.94
N SER A 206 -45.71 11.11 -4.16
CA SER A 206 -44.80 12.17 -4.60
C SER A 206 -45.45 13.56 -4.61
N LEU A 207 -44.61 14.59 -4.79
CA LEU A 207 -45.02 15.96 -5.06
C LEU A 207 -46.02 16.09 -6.23
N LEU A 208 -46.02 15.16 -7.19
CA LEU A 208 -46.89 15.16 -8.38
C LEU A 208 -48.39 15.18 -8.01
N ARG A 209 -48.79 14.56 -6.89
CA ARG A 209 -50.18 14.57 -6.39
C ARG A 209 -50.65 15.96 -5.95
N LEU A 210 -49.87 16.65 -5.12
CA LEU A 210 -50.16 18.04 -4.69
C LEU A 210 -50.17 19.00 -5.89
N LEU A 211 -49.26 18.75 -6.84
CA LEU A 211 -49.12 19.51 -8.06
C LEU A 211 -50.32 19.36 -9.02
N ARG A 212 -50.82 18.13 -9.24
CA ARG A 212 -52.04 17.92 -10.05
C ARG A 212 -53.30 18.48 -9.38
N TYR A 213 -53.38 18.41 -8.05
CA TYR A 213 -54.44 19.06 -7.28
C TYR A 213 -54.47 20.59 -7.47
N TYR A 214 -53.30 21.25 -7.58
CA TYR A 214 -53.21 22.67 -7.91
C TYR A 214 -53.70 22.98 -9.34
N ASP A 215 -53.30 22.18 -10.31
CA ASP A 215 -53.60 22.45 -11.73
C ASP A 215 -55.11 22.35 -12.06
N ASN A 216 -55.78 21.33 -11.53
CA ASN A 216 -57.20 21.06 -11.80
C ASN A 216 -58.12 22.19 -11.30
N GLN A 217 -57.68 22.93 -10.28
CA GLN A 217 -58.40 24.10 -9.78
C GLN A 217 -58.26 25.33 -10.68
N SER A 218 -57.21 25.42 -11.49
CA SER A 218 -57.00 26.53 -12.43
C SER A 218 -57.89 26.43 -13.68
N THR A 219 -58.21 25.21 -14.12
CA THR A 219 -58.92 24.95 -15.40
C THR A 219 -60.44 25.02 -15.32
N SER A 220 -61.03 25.04 -14.13
CA SER A 220 -62.50 24.95 -13.92
C SER A 220 -63.28 26.26 -14.20
N SER A 221 -62.78 27.14 -15.08
CA SER A 221 -63.25 28.53 -15.20
C SER A 221 -64.14 28.85 -16.41
N THR A 222 -64.47 27.88 -17.26
CA THR A 222 -65.17 28.10 -18.55
C THR A 222 -66.60 27.55 -18.67
N THR A 223 -67.16 26.88 -17.65
CA THR A 223 -68.58 26.46 -17.68
C THR A 223 -69.48 27.43 -16.91
N THR A 224 -70.55 27.87 -17.58
CA THR A 224 -71.44 28.95 -17.14
C THR A 224 -72.31 28.56 -15.94
N SER A 225 -71.88 28.89 -14.71
CA SER A 225 -72.78 29.00 -13.56
C SER A 225 -72.34 30.11 -12.59
N PHE A 226 -73.04 31.25 -12.61
CA PHE A 226 -72.70 32.42 -11.79
C PHE A 226 -72.83 32.19 -10.28
N ALA A 227 -73.52 31.14 -9.84
CA ALA A 227 -73.83 30.86 -8.43
C ALA A 227 -72.65 30.28 -7.61
N LYS A 228 -71.57 29.77 -8.24
CA LYS A 228 -70.47 29.09 -7.52
C LYS A 228 -69.31 30.01 -7.11
N ARG A 229 -69.31 31.27 -7.54
CA ARG A 229 -68.15 32.18 -7.46
C ARG A 229 -67.73 32.62 -6.05
N ALA A 230 -68.58 32.41 -5.03
CA ALA A 230 -68.31 32.84 -3.66
C ALA A 230 -67.63 31.78 -2.77
N THR A 231 -67.68 30.49 -3.14
CA THR A 231 -67.21 29.38 -2.27
C THR A 231 -65.95 28.68 -2.75
N ASP A 232 -65.58 28.78 -4.03
CA ASP A 232 -64.37 28.12 -4.57
C ASP A 232 -63.05 28.87 -4.27
N GLY A 233 -63.10 30.15 -3.88
CA GLY A 233 -61.90 30.96 -3.60
C GLY A 233 -61.01 30.43 -2.47
N THR A 234 -61.60 29.74 -1.48
CA THR A 234 -60.87 29.16 -0.33
C THR A 234 -60.08 27.89 -0.66
N ARG A 235 -60.36 27.25 -1.80
CA ARG A 235 -59.70 25.99 -2.20
C ARG A 235 -58.34 26.25 -2.86
N LEU A 236 -58.28 27.26 -3.71
CA LEU A 236 -57.09 27.66 -4.45
C LEU A 236 -56.01 28.27 -3.53
N THR A 237 -56.43 28.96 -2.46
CA THR A 237 -55.54 29.38 -1.37
C THR A 237 -54.93 28.18 -0.64
N ASN A 238 -55.69 27.12 -0.37
CA ASN A 238 -55.20 25.97 0.41
C ASN A 238 -54.11 25.17 -0.32
N ALA A 239 -54.23 24.98 -1.64
CA ALA A 239 -53.19 24.33 -2.44
C ALA A 239 -51.88 25.14 -2.43
N ARG A 240 -51.98 26.46 -2.65
CA ARG A 240 -50.81 27.36 -2.65
C ARG A 240 -50.16 27.47 -1.26
N VAL A 241 -50.94 27.53 -0.19
CA VAL A 241 -50.43 27.56 1.19
C VAL A 241 -49.59 26.32 1.50
N ARG A 242 -49.97 25.13 1.03
CA ARG A 242 -49.15 23.91 1.21
C ARG A 242 -47.82 23.97 0.46
N ILE A 243 -47.81 24.51 -0.75
CA ILE A 243 -46.58 24.73 -1.52
C ILE A 243 -45.67 25.72 -0.79
N ILE A 244 -46.21 26.79 -0.20
CA ILE A 244 -45.45 27.75 0.63
C ILE A 244 -44.91 27.10 1.92
N ILE A 245 -45.70 26.28 2.61
CA ILE A 245 -45.23 25.53 3.79
C ILE A 245 -44.07 24.60 3.39
N LEU A 246 -44.17 23.97 2.22
CA LEU A 246 -43.15 23.07 1.69
C LEU A 246 -41.86 23.79 1.28
N THR A 247 -41.92 24.99 0.67
CA THR A 247 -40.72 25.80 0.38
C THR A 247 -40.02 26.24 1.66
N ILE A 248 -40.78 26.67 2.67
CA ILE A 248 -40.25 27.03 4.00
C ILE A 248 -39.58 25.81 4.64
N LEU A 249 -40.24 24.66 4.63
CA LEU A 249 -39.72 23.40 5.19
C LEU A 249 -38.43 22.95 4.48
N LEU A 250 -38.35 23.03 3.15
CA LEU A 250 -37.11 22.73 2.42
C LEU A 250 -35.97 23.67 2.86
N ILE A 251 -36.19 24.98 2.84
CA ILE A 251 -35.12 25.95 3.09
C ILE A 251 -34.69 25.90 4.57
N VAL A 252 -35.64 26.00 5.50
CA VAL A 252 -35.39 26.19 6.93
C VAL A 252 -35.00 24.89 7.64
N LEU A 253 -35.59 23.75 7.27
CA LEU A 253 -35.38 22.48 7.98
C LEU A 253 -34.42 21.52 7.26
N ALA A 254 -34.38 21.51 5.92
CA ALA A 254 -33.51 20.59 5.16
C ALA A 254 -32.21 21.24 4.66
N VAL A 255 -32.28 22.40 4.01
CA VAL A 255 -31.11 23.04 3.36
C VAL A 255 -30.22 23.74 4.37
N ILE A 256 -30.73 24.69 5.16
CA ILE A 256 -29.91 25.47 6.11
C ILE A 256 -29.20 24.57 7.14
N PRO A 257 -29.86 23.60 7.82
CA PRO A 257 -29.19 22.73 8.77
C PRO A 257 -28.19 21.77 8.11
N GLY A 258 -28.49 21.31 6.88
CA GLY A 258 -27.58 20.50 6.08
C GLY A 258 -26.28 21.25 5.74
N VAL A 259 -26.39 22.44 5.16
CA VAL A 259 -25.25 23.30 4.81
C VAL A 259 -24.45 23.67 6.07
N TRP A 260 -25.11 24.10 7.16
CA TRP A 260 -24.43 24.44 8.41
C TRP A 260 -23.64 23.26 8.99
N LYS A 261 -24.21 22.05 8.97
CA LYS A 261 -23.53 20.84 9.45
C LYS A 261 -22.35 20.43 8.57
N ILE A 262 -22.48 20.54 7.24
CA ILE A 262 -21.38 20.30 6.30
C ILE A 262 -20.25 21.30 6.52
N LEU A 263 -20.56 22.60 6.62
CA LEU A 263 -19.55 23.66 6.86
C LEU A 263 -18.84 23.50 8.20
N LYS A 264 -19.55 23.09 9.26
CA LYS A 264 -18.97 22.81 10.58
C LYS A 264 -17.94 21.66 10.53
N GLU A 265 -18.23 20.60 9.80
CA GLU A 265 -17.31 19.46 9.64
C GLU A 265 -16.19 19.74 8.63
N PHE A 266 -16.46 20.54 7.59
CA PHE A 266 -15.43 21.07 6.69
C PHE A 266 -14.40 21.90 7.47
N ASN A 267 -14.84 22.79 8.36
CA ASN A 267 -13.95 23.56 9.22
C ASN A 267 -13.12 22.68 10.16
N ARG A 268 -13.72 21.61 10.71
CA ARG A 268 -13.00 20.61 11.52
C ARG A 268 -11.94 19.87 10.71
N ALA A 269 -12.26 19.46 9.48
CA ALA A 269 -11.33 18.78 8.57
C ALA A 269 -10.19 19.71 8.11
N VAL A 270 -10.46 20.98 7.81
CA VAL A 270 -9.44 21.97 7.46
C VAL A 270 -8.54 22.28 8.66
N ALA A 271 -9.09 22.51 9.86
CA ALA A 271 -8.29 22.71 11.08
C ALA A 271 -7.47 21.47 11.46
N TYR A 272 -7.99 20.27 11.20
CA TYR A 272 -7.22 19.03 11.33
C TYR A 272 -6.03 19.01 10.37
N ARG A 273 -6.25 19.27 9.08
CA ARG A 273 -5.16 19.32 8.08
C ARG A 273 -4.12 20.38 8.43
N GLU A 274 -4.53 21.57 8.86
CA GLU A 274 -3.62 22.63 9.32
C GLU A 274 -2.70 22.15 10.46
N ARG A 275 -3.23 21.39 11.44
CA ARG A 275 -2.42 20.82 12.54
C ARG A 275 -1.59 19.62 12.13
N TRP A 276 -2.08 18.78 11.23
CA TRP A 276 -1.33 17.64 10.69
C TRP A 276 -0.12 18.12 9.88
N LEU A 277 -0.26 19.20 9.09
CA LEU A 277 0.87 19.83 8.40
C LEU A 277 1.90 20.40 9.41
N LYS A 278 1.44 21.20 10.38
CA LYS A 278 2.31 21.84 11.38
C LYS A 278 3.03 20.86 12.29
N VAL A 279 2.29 19.94 12.90
CA VAL A 279 2.78 19.09 13.99
C VAL A 279 3.29 17.74 13.47
N ARG A 280 2.56 17.07 12.56
CA ARG A 280 2.99 15.76 12.05
C ARG A 280 4.05 15.88 10.97
N CYS A 281 3.95 16.87 10.08
CA CYS A 281 4.90 17.09 8.99
C CYS A 281 5.96 18.16 9.31
N GLY A 282 5.91 18.85 10.45
CA GLY A 282 6.87 19.91 10.82
C GLY A 282 6.84 21.17 9.95
N ASP A 283 5.69 21.42 9.29
CA ASP A 283 5.51 22.34 8.15
C ASP A 283 6.40 22.02 6.92
N MET A 284 6.96 20.80 6.87
CA MET A 284 7.76 20.35 5.73
C MET A 284 6.85 19.77 4.63
N ASP A 285 7.19 20.13 3.41
CA ASP A 285 6.60 19.68 2.17
C ASP A 285 7.58 18.78 1.42
N MET A 286 7.06 18.04 0.45
CA MET A 286 7.83 17.27 -0.53
C MET A 286 7.38 17.67 -1.93
N ALA A 287 8.32 17.93 -2.85
CA ALA A 287 8.01 18.36 -4.21
C ALA A 287 9.01 17.83 -5.25
N TRP A 288 8.55 17.71 -6.51
CA TRP A 288 9.35 17.30 -7.65
C TRP A 288 9.56 18.44 -8.65
N ILE A 289 10.81 18.67 -9.07
CA ILE A 289 11.17 19.55 -10.18
C ILE A 289 11.77 18.70 -11.30
N SER A 290 11.11 18.66 -12.46
CA SER A 290 11.66 18.01 -13.66
C SER A 290 12.70 18.91 -14.34
N ALA A 291 13.80 18.33 -14.82
CA ALA A 291 14.83 19.02 -15.59
C ALA A 291 14.27 19.75 -16.84
N ARG A 292 13.16 19.29 -17.42
CA ARG A 292 12.47 19.99 -18.52
C ARG A 292 11.87 21.35 -18.13
N LYS A 293 11.53 21.55 -16.85
CA LYS A 293 11.00 22.82 -16.33
C LYS A 293 12.08 23.76 -15.79
N ALA A 294 13.28 23.22 -15.53
CA ALA A 294 14.44 23.95 -15.05
C ALA A 294 15.68 23.62 -15.92
N PRO A 295 15.64 23.93 -17.23
CA PRO A 295 16.71 23.56 -18.17
C PRO A 295 18.09 24.15 -17.79
N GLY A 296 18.14 25.27 -17.07
CA GLY A 296 19.40 25.89 -16.63
C GLY A 296 20.19 25.10 -15.58
N PHE A 297 19.56 24.15 -14.89
CA PHE A 297 20.22 23.22 -13.96
C PHE A 297 20.62 21.88 -14.63
N ARG A 298 20.40 21.73 -15.93
CA ARG A 298 20.85 20.52 -16.65
C ARG A 298 22.39 20.49 -16.68
N GLY A 299 22.98 19.35 -16.32
CA GLY A 299 24.44 19.23 -16.17
C GLY A 299 24.96 19.78 -14.83
N TRP A 300 24.10 20.08 -13.86
CA TRP A 300 24.53 20.42 -12.49
C TRP A 300 24.42 19.19 -11.60
N GLY A 301 25.57 18.73 -11.09
CA GLY A 301 25.64 17.72 -10.05
C GLY A 301 24.94 18.17 -8.76
N GLU A 302 24.53 17.21 -7.94
CA GLU A 302 23.75 17.48 -6.72
C GLU A 302 24.43 18.52 -5.82
N ARG A 303 25.73 18.37 -5.58
CA ARG A 303 26.56 19.30 -4.80
C ARG A 303 26.45 20.75 -5.31
N ARG A 304 26.59 20.96 -6.63
CA ARG A 304 26.54 22.29 -7.25
C ARG A 304 25.17 22.94 -7.08
N LEU A 305 24.09 22.15 -7.18
CA LEU A 305 22.74 22.66 -6.96
C LEU A 305 22.45 22.91 -5.46
N LYS A 306 22.98 22.09 -4.54
CA LYS A 306 22.96 22.34 -3.08
C LYS A 306 23.64 23.69 -2.77
N GLU A 307 24.89 23.87 -3.22
CA GLU A 307 25.66 25.12 -3.04
C GLU A 307 24.93 26.34 -3.63
N PHE A 308 24.28 26.21 -4.78
CA PHE A 308 23.47 27.29 -5.37
C PHE A 308 22.22 27.64 -4.55
N ILE A 309 21.52 26.65 -4.00
CA ILE A 309 20.34 26.86 -3.14
C ILE A 309 20.72 27.61 -1.85
N VAL A 310 21.83 27.22 -1.21
CA VAL A 310 22.40 27.91 -0.05
C VAL A 310 22.81 29.34 -0.42
N LYS A 311 23.57 29.51 -1.52
CA LYS A 311 24.01 30.84 -2.00
C LYS A 311 22.84 31.76 -2.37
N SER A 312 21.72 31.19 -2.81
CA SER A 312 20.49 31.94 -3.09
C SER A 312 19.71 32.31 -1.83
N GLY A 313 20.07 31.80 -0.65
CA GLY A 313 19.31 31.99 0.59
C GLY A 313 18.00 31.20 0.63
N LEU A 314 17.93 30.05 -0.06
CA LEU A 314 16.76 29.16 -0.11
C LEU A 314 16.92 27.90 0.75
N GLY A 315 18.06 27.71 1.44
CA GLY A 315 18.25 26.64 2.42
C GLY A 315 19.31 27.03 3.44
N SER A 316 19.01 26.90 4.74
CA SER A 316 19.96 27.19 5.83
C SER A 316 20.64 25.95 6.40
N THR A 317 19.96 24.81 6.36
CA THR A 317 20.41 23.55 7.00
C THR A 317 21.37 22.72 6.13
N LEU A 318 21.30 22.92 4.82
CA LEU A 318 21.97 22.16 3.75
C LEU A 318 23.52 22.22 3.79
N ASP A 319 24.10 23.19 4.50
CA ASP A 319 25.53 23.57 4.42
C ASP A 319 26.38 23.08 5.62
N THR A 320 25.80 22.32 6.55
CA THR A 320 26.45 22.02 7.85
C THR A 320 27.38 20.79 7.90
N GLU A 321 27.52 20.03 6.81
CA GLU A 321 28.20 18.71 6.85
C GLU A 321 29.69 18.75 6.44
N ASP A 322 30.10 19.59 5.48
CA ASP A 322 31.48 19.62 4.98
C ASP A 322 32.49 20.37 5.90
N THR A 323 32.02 21.23 6.81
CA THR A 323 32.89 22.19 7.52
C THR A 323 33.36 21.76 8.92
N THR A 324 32.72 20.81 9.58
CA THR A 324 32.96 20.53 11.01
C THR A 324 34.24 19.74 11.31
N ASN A 325 34.80 19.01 10.34
CA ASN A 325 36.04 18.22 10.53
C ASN A 325 37.34 18.99 10.18
N GLY A 326 37.23 20.23 9.70
CA GLY A 326 38.36 21.06 9.31
C GLY A 326 39.02 21.81 10.47
N ARG A 327 39.96 21.17 11.20
CA ARG A 327 40.86 21.85 12.16
C ARG A 327 41.83 22.85 11.46
N ARG A 328 41.30 23.97 10.96
CA ARG A 328 42.09 25.16 10.57
C ARG A 328 41.72 26.35 11.45
N ARG A 329 42.51 26.53 12.52
CA ARG A 329 42.74 27.84 13.14
C ARG A 329 43.32 28.79 12.08
N ARG A 330 42.47 29.39 11.24
CA ARG A 330 42.80 30.64 10.55
C ARG A 330 42.22 31.75 11.41
N ARG A 331 43.12 32.42 12.13
CA ARG A 331 42.83 33.59 12.95
C ARG A 331 42.43 34.73 12.01
N GLN A 332 41.13 34.83 11.75
CA GLN A 332 40.51 35.89 10.96
C GLN A 332 39.71 36.76 11.92
N ASP A 333 39.85 38.08 11.81
CA ASP A 333 39.45 39.01 12.85
C ASP A 333 37.98 38.92 13.22
N THR A 334 37.73 38.82 14.53
CA THR A 334 36.40 38.80 15.14
C THR A 334 35.87 40.22 15.33
N SER A 335 35.63 40.90 14.22
CA SER A 335 34.82 42.13 14.16
C SER A 335 33.88 42.04 12.96
N GLU A 336 32.59 42.24 13.20
CA GLU A 336 31.51 42.23 12.18
C GLU A 336 31.10 40.86 11.61
N VAL A 337 30.78 39.89 12.49
CA VAL A 337 29.72 38.92 12.19
C VAL A 337 28.44 39.41 12.90
N PRO A 338 27.39 39.85 12.16
CA PRO A 338 26.21 40.41 12.79
C PRO A 338 25.37 39.33 13.48
N LEU A 339 25.04 39.55 14.75
CA LEU A 339 24.25 38.66 15.60
C LEU A 339 22.82 38.39 15.09
N THR A 340 22.33 39.17 14.12
CA THR A 340 20.99 39.02 13.53
C THR A 340 20.82 37.77 12.68
N ARG A 341 21.91 37.22 12.11
CA ARG A 341 21.84 36.15 11.12
C ARG A 341 21.23 34.83 11.66
N VAL A 342 21.50 34.49 12.92
CA VAL A 342 21.01 33.24 13.54
C VAL A 342 19.52 33.30 13.86
N GLU A 343 18.95 34.49 14.04
CA GLU A 343 17.51 34.71 14.22
C GLU A 343 16.78 34.76 12.86
N GLU A 344 17.41 35.29 11.82
CA GLU A 344 16.88 35.28 10.45
C GLU A 344 16.86 33.86 9.85
N GLU A 345 17.90 33.06 10.04
CA GLU A 345 18.00 31.68 9.52
C GLU A 345 16.93 30.73 10.10
N LYS A 346 16.37 31.02 11.29
CA LYS A 346 15.24 30.28 11.87
C LYS A 346 13.88 30.67 11.28
N ASN A 347 13.79 31.79 10.57
CA ASN A 347 12.55 32.39 10.10
C ASN A 347 12.40 32.39 8.57
N LEU A 348 13.19 31.57 7.86
CA LEU A 348 13.04 31.37 6.41
C LEU A 348 11.67 30.78 6.08
N GLU A 349 10.85 31.52 5.34
CA GLU A 349 9.51 31.10 4.89
C GLU A 349 9.56 29.99 3.83
N VAL A 350 10.68 29.93 3.10
CA VAL A 350 11.05 28.87 2.15
C VAL A 350 12.44 28.41 2.55
N ASP A 351 12.56 27.15 2.95
CA ASP A 351 13.80 26.53 3.43
C ASP A 351 13.87 25.10 2.89
N ILE A 352 14.73 24.89 1.91
CA ILE A 352 15.02 23.59 1.30
C ILE A 352 16.05 22.89 2.19
N GLN A 353 15.61 21.84 2.87
CA GLN A 353 16.40 21.08 3.84
C GLN A 353 17.00 19.80 3.22
N GLY A 354 16.34 19.26 2.20
CA GLY A 354 16.79 18.11 1.43
C GLY A 354 16.65 18.35 -0.07
N LEU A 355 17.69 18.02 -0.81
CA LEU A 355 17.73 17.94 -2.27
C LEU A 355 18.27 16.56 -2.63
N PHE A 356 17.53 15.82 -3.46
CA PHE A 356 17.92 14.52 -3.98
C PHE A 356 17.78 14.51 -5.50
N SER A 357 18.86 14.22 -6.20
CA SER A 357 18.90 14.17 -7.67
C SER A 357 18.44 12.80 -8.16
N ILE A 358 17.63 12.77 -9.22
CA ILE A 358 17.20 11.53 -9.86
C ILE A 358 17.89 11.42 -11.23
N GLY A 359 18.87 10.51 -11.31
CA GLY A 359 19.47 10.04 -12.55
C GLY A 359 18.56 9.10 -13.34
N ASP A 360 19.00 8.69 -14.53
CA ASP A 360 18.29 7.71 -15.37
C ASP A 360 18.52 6.29 -14.84
N THR A 361 17.56 5.73 -14.09
CA THR A 361 17.68 4.38 -13.49
C THR A 361 17.12 3.26 -14.37
N GLN A 362 16.79 3.52 -15.64
CA GLN A 362 16.14 2.52 -16.51
C GLN A 362 16.96 1.23 -16.72
N ASN A 363 18.28 1.35 -16.90
CA ASN A 363 19.15 0.16 -17.02
C ASN A 363 19.20 -0.63 -15.71
N LEU A 364 19.28 0.08 -14.58
CA LEU A 364 19.33 -0.50 -13.25
C LEU A 364 18.03 -1.21 -12.87
N ALA A 365 16.87 -0.67 -13.28
CA ALA A 365 15.57 -1.31 -13.13
C ALA A 365 15.52 -2.66 -13.88
N LEU A 366 16.01 -2.71 -15.12
CA LEU A 366 16.07 -3.96 -15.91
C LEU A 366 16.98 -5.01 -15.28
N LEU A 367 18.15 -4.61 -14.78
CA LEU A 367 19.07 -5.52 -14.08
C LEU A 367 18.46 -6.05 -12.76
N ILE A 368 17.68 -5.23 -12.05
CA ILE A 368 16.97 -5.64 -10.84
C ILE A 368 15.81 -6.58 -11.15
N ASP A 369 15.03 -6.32 -12.21
CA ASP A 369 13.99 -7.25 -12.68
C ASP A 369 14.61 -8.62 -13.03
N GLU A 370 15.77 -8.65 -13.71
CA GLU A 370 16.52 -9.89 -14.00
C GLU A 370 17.07 -10.56 -12.73
N ARG A 371 17.62 -9.80 -11.78
CA ARG A 371 18.07 -10.32 -10.48
C ARG A 371 16.90 -10.94 -9.70
N ASP A 372 15.74 -10.29 -9.70
CA ASP A 372 14.56 -10.76 -8.99
C ASP A 372 13.98 -12.05 -9.63
N GLU A 373 14.01 -12.19 -10.97
CA GLU A 373 13.70 -13.46 -11.65
C GLU A 373 14.73 -14.55 -11.31
N ILE A 374 16.02 -14.24 -11.30
CA ILE A 374 17.09 -15.17 -10.89
C ILE A 374 16.90 -15.62 -9.43
N LEU A 375 16.54 -14.69 -8.53
CA LEU A 375 16.30 -14.95 -7.13
C LEU A 375 15.05 -15.80 -6.90
N GLU A 376 13.96 -15.52 -7.61
CA GLU A 376 12.74 -16.34 -7.55
C GLU A 376 13.02 -17.77 -8.01
N ASN A 377 13.74 -17.95 -9.13
CA ASN A 377 14.14 -19.27 -9.61
C ASN A 377 15.09 -20.00 -8.63
N LEU A 378 16.00 -19.27 -7.99
CA LEU A 378 16.88 -19.79 -6.93
C LEU A 378 16.06 -20.26 -5.72
N GLU A 379 15.18 -19.42 -5.17
CA GLU A 379 14.32 -19.80 -4.04
C GLU A 379 13.43 -21.01 -4.36
N ILE A 380 12.93 -21.13 -5.60
CA ILE A 380 12.18 -22.30 -6.06
C ILE A 380 13.07 -23.55 -6.04
N ALA A 381 14.32 -23.45 -6.52
CA ALA A 381 15.25 -24.58 -6.57
C ALA A 381 15.68 -25.02 -5.15
N GLU A 382 16.03 -24.08 -4.28
CA GLU A 382 16.35 -24.34 -2.86
C GLU A 382 15.15 -24.94 -2.12
N THR A 383 13.94 -24.42 -2.34
CA THR A 383 12.72 -24.94 -1.71
C THR A 383 12.39 -26.36 -2.20
N ARG A 384 12.62 -26.66 -3.49
CA ARG A 384 12.51 -28.03 -4.03
C ARG A 384 13.56 -28.96 -3.42
N TYR A 385 14.79 -28.49 -3.24
CA TYR A 385 15.84 -29.25 -2.55
C TYR A 385 15.47 -29.54 -1.08
N ILE A 386 15.05 -28.54 -0.30
CA ILE A 386 14.66 -28.72 1.11
C ILE A 386 13.46 -29.67 1.23
N SER A 387 12.40 -29.45 0.44
CA SER A 387 11.20 -30.30 0.45
C SER A 387 11.41 -31.71 -0.10
N SER A 388 12.55 -31.98 -0.75
CA SER A 388 12.93 -33.32 -1.22
C SER A 388 13.23 -34.30 -0.07
N PHE A 389 13.45 -33.79 1.14
CA PHE A 389 13.73 -34.59 2.33
C PHE A 389 12.55 -34.64 3.28
N ARG A 390 12.47 -35.71 4.07
CA ARG A 390 11.59 -35.79 5.24
C ARG A 390 12.35 -36.26 6.47
N LEU A 391 11.85 -35.83 7.63
CA LEU A 391 12.19 -36.44 8.90
C LEU A 391 11.62 -37.86 8.91
N SER A 392 12.44 -38.86 8.55
CA SER A 392 12.12 -40.25 8.87
C SER A 392 12.46 -40.47 10.33
N THR A 393 11.48 -40.29 11.23
CA THR A 393 11.48 -41.08 12.46
C THR A 393 11.55 -42.54 12.02
N PRO A 394 12.55 -43.33 12.45
CA PRO A 394 12.54 -44.74 12.15
C PRO A 394 11.24 -45.32 12.72
N ASP A 395 10.50 -46.09 11.92
CA ASP A 395 9.42 -46.91 12.45
C ASP A 395 9.98 -47.69 13.66
N PRO A 396 9.28 -47.69 14.82
CA PRO A 396 9.76 -48.42 15.99
C PRO A 396 10.02 -49.86 15.54
N SER A 397 11.23 -50.33 15.81
CA SER A 397 11.70 -51.56 15.18
C SER A 397 10.77 -52.70 15.60
N ILE A 398 10.55 -53.68 14.71
CA ILE A 398 9.73 -54.86 15.04
C ILE A 398 10.28 -55.64 16.26
N ALA A 399 11.51 -55.34 16.72
CA ALA A 399 12.07 -55.86 17.96
C ALA A 399 11.59 -55.14 19.24
N ASP A 400 11.01 -53.94 19.14
CA ASP A 400 10.38 -53.19 20.26
C ASP A 400 8.86 -53.49 20.39
N LEU A 401 8.31 -54.31 19.48
CA LEU A 401 7.00 -54.94 19.65
C LEU A 401 7.12 -56.07 20.67
N GLU A 402 7.10 -55.72 21.96
CA GLU A 402 6.80 -56.69 23.01
C GLU A 402 5.45 -57.37 22.67
N PRO A 403 5.42 -58.70 22.49
CA PRO A 403 4.16 -59.39 22.25
C PRO A 403 3.31 -59.30 23.52
N VAL A 404 2.17 -58.59 23.42
CA VAL A 404 1.20 -58.49 24.51
C VAL A 404 0.80 -59.90 24.93
N LYS A 405 1.25 -60.30 26.12
CA LYS A 405 1.01 -61.63 26.66
C LYS A 405 -0.44 -61.71 27.15
N GLU A 406 -1.29 -62.42 26.41
CA GLU A 406 -2.66 -62.73 26.83
C GLU A 406 -2.63 -63.66 28.06
N GLU A 407 -2.91 -63.10 29.25
CA GLU A 407 -3.26 -63.89 30.43
C GLU A 407 -4.55 -63.34 31.06
N GLY A 408 -5.40 -64.27 31.51
CA GLY A 408 -6.82 -64.02 31.71
C GLY A 408 -7.22 -63.35 33.03
N MET A 409 -8.41 -62.74 32.99
CA MET A 409 -9.42 -62.71 34.07
C MET A 409 -8.97 -63.23 35.46
N GLN A 410 -8.85 -62.34 36.45
CA GLN A 410 -9.84 -62.16 37.53
C GLN A 410 -9.41 -61.16 38.63
N ASN A 411 -10.38 -60.34 39.06
CA ASN A 411 -10.61 -59.83 40.43
C ASN A 411 -9.46 -59.27 41.29
N GLY A 412 -9.55 -57.96 41.61
CA GLY A 412 -9.46 -57.53 43.01
C GLY A 412 -8.51 -56.38 43.39
N LYS A 413 -9.12 -55.22 43.73
CA LYS A 413 -8.70 -54.23 44.75
C LYS A 413 -7.21 -53.81 44.90
N LYS A 414 -6.98 -52.50 44.68
CA LYS A 414 -6.20 -51.56 45.54
C LYS A 414 -4.66 -51.79 45.72
N LEU A 415 -3.83 -50.87 45.19
CA LEU A 415 -3.11 -49.79 45.95
C LEU A 415 -1.89 -49.15 45.23
N HIS A 416 -1.77 -47.85 45.48
CA HIS A 416 -0.62 -46.92 45.51
C HIS A 416 0.86 -47.39 45.60
N ILE A 417 1.76 -46.53 45.07
CA ILE A 417 3.18 -46.25 45.51
C ILE A 417 4.21 -47.35 45.13
N SER A 418 5.50 -47.12 44.78
CA SER A 418 6.44 -45.95 44.77
C SER A 418 7.50 -46.04 43.65
N ARG A 419 8.20 -44.92 43.43
CA ARG A 419 9.52 -44.79 42.76
C ARG A 419 10.56 -45.85 43.22
N PRO A 420 11.54 -46.23 42.39
CA PRO A 420 12.84 -46.71 42.86
C PRO A 420 13.85 -45.56 43.08
N LEU A 421 14.66 -45.72 44.12
CA LEU A 421 15.71 -44.80 44.57
C LEU A 421 17.07 -45.21 43.95
N PRO A 422 17.99 -44.29 43.59
CA PRO A 422 19.33 -44.66 43.16
C PRO A 422 20.20 -45.08 44.36
N LEU A 423 20.75 -46.30 44.31
CA LEU A 423 21.85 -46.73 45.18
C LEU A 423 23.18 -46.54 44.45
N GLY A 424 24.13 -45.89 45.10
CA GLY A 424 25.44 -45.60 44.53
C GLY A 424 26.61 -46.08 45.37
N VAL A 425 27.81 -45.84 44.82
CA VAL A 425 29.09 -45.64 45.50
C VAL A 425 29.65 -46.81 46.35
N ALA A 426 30.69 -47.46 45.82
CA ALA A 426 32.03 -47.57 46.45
C ALA A 426 32.99 -48.42 45.58
N ALA A 427 34.32 -48.33 45.65
CA ALA A 427 35.21 -47.19 45.92
C ALA A 427 36.68 -47.58 45.60
N ALA A 428 37.49 -46.58 45.21
CA ALA A 428 38.92 -46.45 45.51
C ALA A 428 40.02 -47.28 44.76
N GLN A 429 41.21 -46.67 44.80
CA GLN A 429 42.59 -47.18 44.63
C GLN A 429 43.22 -47.36 43.22
N ARG A 430 43.83 -46.25 42.76
CA ARG A 430 45.29 -46.09 42.54
C ARG A 430 46.10 -47.32 42.06
N ARG A 431 46.78 -47.20 40.90
CA ARG A 431 48.19 -46.74 40.81
C ARG A 431 48.74 -46.64 39.38
N ASN A 432 49.80 -45.84 39.24
CA ASN A 432 50.62 -45.65 38.03
C ASN A 432 51.21 -46.95 37.46
N SER A 433 51.33 -47.03 36.12
CA SER A 433 52.62 -47.42 35.50
C SER A 433 52.73 -46.98 34.03
N ARG A 434 53.98 -46.76 33.61
CA ARG A 434 54.42 -46.47 32.23
C ARG A 434 54.36 -47.73 31.36
N GLY A 435 54.28 -47.62 30.02
CA GLY A 435 54.67 -48.75 29.16
C GLY A 435 54.29 -48.73 27.67
N ASN A 436 54.97 -47.91 26.86
CA ASN A 436 55.45 -48.20 25.50
C ASN A 436 54.66 -49.07 24.49
N ARG A 437 54.53 -48.53 23.26
CA ARG A 437 54.32 -49.21 21.95
C ARG A 437 52.88 -49.77 21.75
N ALA A 438 52.27 -49.76 20.55
CA ALA A 438 52.78 -49.46 19.21
C ALA A 438 51.66 -48.95 18.26
N ARG A 439 52.09 -48.55 17.04
CA ARG A 439 51.32 -48.54 15.77
C ARG A 439 50.18 -47.52 15.58
N ASN A 440 50.43 -46.61 14.63
CA ASN A 440 49.42 -46.12 13.70
C ASN A 440 48.60 -47.29 13.11
N PRO A 441 47.26 -47.22 13.13
CA PRO A 441 46.47 -47.52 11.94
C PRO A 441 46.49 -46.28 11.04
N ALA A 442 46.88 -46.45 9.78
CA ALA A 442 46.77 -45.39 8.78
C ALA A 442 45.30 -45.02 8.52
N TYR A 443 45.08 -43.87 7.86
CA TYR A 443 43.80 -43.53 7.23
C TYR A 443 43.36 -44.67 6.29
N GLY A 444 42.54 -45.58 6.82
CA GLY A 444 41.85 -46.59 6.05
C GLY A 444 40.68 -45.92 5.34
N SER A 445 40.76 -45.82 4.01
CA SER A 445 39.65 -45.48 3.14
C SER A 445 38.56 -46.55 3.23
N SER A 446 37.72 -46.50 4.27
CA SER A 446 36.49 -47.27 4.36
C SER A 446 35.42 -46.60 3.50
N SER A 447 35.15 -47.18 2.34
CA SER A 447 34.05 -46.82 1.45
C SER A 447 32.70 -47.21 2.05
N LEU A 448 32.32 -46.56 3.15
CA LEU A 448 30.97 -46.54 3.67
C LEU A 448 30.40 -45.15 3.39
N THR A 449 29.31 -45.13 2.63
CA THR A 449 28.55 -43.94 2.24
C THR A 449 28.27 -43.05 3.46
N PRO A 450 28.40 -41.71 3.35
CA PRO A 450 28.06 -40.83 4.45
C PRO A 450 26.63 -41.11 4.92
N THR A 451 26.45 -41.33 6.22
CA THR A 451 25.14 -41.68 6.82
C THR A 451 24.25 -40.43 7.00
N SER A 452 24.34 -39.49 6.07
CA SER A 452 23.56 -38.27 5.98
C SER A 452 23.39 -37.94 4.49
N TYR A 453 22.15 -37.86 4.02
CA TYR A 453 21.85 -37.53 2.62
C TYR A 453 21.94 -36.03 2.30
N VAL A 454 22.20 -35.20 3.31
CA VAL A 454 22.58 -33.79 3.14
C VAL A 454 23.99 -33.74 2.54
N ALA A 455 24.22 -32.90 1.52
CA ALA A 455 25.51 -32.83 0.86
C ALA A 455 26.64 -32.47 1.85
N PRO A 456 27.82 -33.10 1.76
CA PRO A 456 28.97 -32.69 2.54
C PRO A 456 29.38 -31.25 2.24
N SER A 457 29.79 -30.48 3.26
CA SER A 457 30.29 -29.08 3.14
C SER A 457 31.48 -28.87 2.19
N GLN A 458 32.03 -29.95 1.62
CA GLN A 458 33.02 -29.93 0.55
C GLN A 458 32.42 -29.64 -0.84
N TYR A 459 31.16 -30.00 -1.08
CA TYR A 459 30.45 -29.75 -2.35
C TYR A 459 30.05 -28.27 -2.52
N TYR A 460 29.81 -27.56 -1.41
CA TYR A 460 29.49 -26.13 -1.39
C TYR A 460 30.69 -25.22 -1.70
N LYS A 461 31.90 -25.77 -1.70
CA LYS A 461 33.09 -25.07 -2.17
C LYS A 461 33.14 -25.07 -3.70
N LEU A 462 32.39 -24.15 -4.31
CA LEU A 462 32.65 -23.75 -5.68
C LEU A 462 34.15 -23.39 -5.80
N GLY A 463 34.82 -23.97 -6.80
CA GLY A 463 36.18 -23.56 -7.13
C GLY A 463 36.17 -22.06 -7.45
N SER A 464 37.13 -21.31 -6.91
CA SER A 464 37.24 -19.87 -7.16
C SER A 464 37.24 -19.61 -8.66
N LEU A 465 36.24 -18.88 -9.16
CA LEU A 465 36.07 -18.54 -10.58
C LEU A 465 37.27 -17.70 -11.05
N ARG A 466 38.27 -18.37 -11.62
CA ARG A 466 39.46 -17.77 -12.21
C ARG A 466 39.29 -17.75 -13.72
N GLY A 467 38.79 -16.63 -14.25
CA GLY A 467 38.62 -16.45 -15.70
C GLY A 467 37.55 -15.45 -16.16
N VAL A 468 37.19 -14.41 -15.39
CA VAL A 468 36.10 -13.47 -15.75
C VAL A 468 36.57 -12.00 -15.90
N ASN A 469 37.79 -11.64 -15.46
CA ASN A 469 38.21 -10.24 -15.29
C ASN A 469 38.77 -9.57 -16.57
N GLY A 470 37.93 -9.34 -17.59
CA GLY A 470 38.28 -8.98 -18.99
C GLY A 470 39.14 -7.78 -19.35
N ASP A 471 40.45 -7.80 -19.07
CA ASP A 471 41.37 -6.98 -19.86
C ASP A 471 41.62 -7.61 -21.25
N GLN A 472 41.48 -6.81 -22.31
CA GLN A 472 41.55 -7.23 -23.71
C GLN A 472 42.41 -6.23 -24.50
N GLY A 473 43.70 -6.53 -24.68
CA GLY A 473 44.64 -5.51 -25.15
C GLY A 473 46.00 -5.93 -25.70
N ASN A 474 46.18 -7.14 -26.25
CA ASN A 474 46.99 -7.43 -27.46
C ASN A 474 47.26 -8.92 -27.69
N ASP A 475 47.14 -9.34 -28.96
CA ASP A 475 47.64 -10.63 -29.46
C ASP A 475 49.18 -10.68 -29.44
N ALA A 476 49.76 -11.78 -28.95
CA ALA A 476 50.67 -12.62 -29.74
C ALA A 476 51.24 -13.84 -28.99
N SER A 477 51.45 -14.91 -29.76
CA SER A 477 52.25 -16.12 -29.47
C SER A 477 51.62 -17.23 -28.60
N LYS A 478 51.49 -18.40 -29.24
CA LYS A 478 51.12 -19.67 -28.61
C LYS A 478 52.33 -20.29 -27.92
N VAL A 479 52.22 -20.66 -26.65
CA VAL A 479 53.15 -21.60 -26.00
C VAL A 479 52.33 -22.62 -25.19
N TYR A 480 52.51 -23.90 -25.50
CA TYR A 480 51.93 -25.01 -24.72
C TYR A 480 52.68 -25.17 -23.39
N PRO A 481 52.01 -25.35 -22.24
CA PRO A 481 52.70 -25.67 -20.99
C PRO A 481 53.31 -27.08 -21.08
N SER A 482 54.58 -27.19 -20.71
CA SER A 482 55.33 -28.45 -20.80
C SER A 482 55.18 -29.32 -19.55
N LEU A 483 55.39 -30.62 -19.71
CA LEU A 483 55.05 -31.65 -18.71
C LEU A 483 55.87 -31.56 -17.40
N SER A 484 56.95 -30.78 -17.37
CA SER A 484 57.83 -30.59 -16.21
C SER A 484 57.20 -29.81 -15.05
N ASP A 485 56.29 -28.86 -15.31
CA ASP A 485 55.68 -28.07 -14.23
C ASP A 485 54.68 -28.89 -13.39
N SER A 486 54.11 -29.96 -13.97
CA SER A 486 53.22 -30.88 -13.24
C SER A 486 53.94 -31.79 -12.23
N ILE A 487 55.27 -31.92 -12.34
CA ILE A 487 56.08 -32.82 -11.51
C ILE A 487 56.68 -32.09 -10.31
N ASN A 488 57.00 -30.79 -10.45
CA ASN A 488 57.65 -30.01 -9.39
C ASN A 488 56.72 -29.57 -8.25
N GLN A 489 55.39 -29.64 -8.41
CA GLN A 489 54.45 -29.30 -7.33
C GLN A 489 54.25 -30.42 -6.29
N ARG A 490 54.90 -31.59 -6.43
CA ARG A 490 54.66 -32.76 -5.56
C ARG A 490 55.84 -33.19 -4.69
N VAL A 491 56.85 -32.34 -4.52
CA VAL A 491 57.92 -32.53 -3.53
C VAL A 491 58.32 -31.17 -2.95
N VAL A 492 58.15 -30.98 -1.64
CA VAL A 492 59.17 -30.52 -0.67
C VAL A 492 58.51 -30.58 0.71
N GLY A 493 59.03 -31.48 1.53
CA GLY A 493 58.69 -31.58 2.94
C GLY A 493 59.96 -31.77 3.76
N SER A 494 60.25 -30.78 4.61
CA SER A 494 61.27 -30.79 5.67
C SER A 494 62.76 -30.63 5.33
N ARG A 495 63.35 -29.60 5.99
CA ARG A 495 64.45 -29.68 6.98
C ARG A 495 65.91 -29.32 6.58
N PHE A 496 66.42 -28.41 7.43
CA PHE A 496 67.79 -28.15 7.91
C PHE A 496 68.77 -27.23 7.13
N GLN A 497 69.29 -26.27 7.93
CA GLN A 497 70.59 -25.58 7.88
C GLN A 497 70.87 -24.61 6.71
N GLU A 498 70.99 -23.29 6.97
CA GLU A 498 72.06 -22.52 7.67
C GLU A 498 73.20 -22.08 6.71
N ILE A 499 73.93 -21.02 7.08
CA ILE A 499 75.15 -20.50 6.41
C ILE A 499 74.85 -19.79 5.06
N SER A 500 74.49 -18.50 5.01
CA SER A 500 75.29 -17.28 5.24
C SER A 500 76.30 -16.92 4.13
N HIS A 501 76.03 -15.82 3.40
CA HIS A 501 76.96 -14.81 2.84
C HIS A 501 76.08 -13.80 2.07
N ARG A 502 75.91 -12.50 2.39
CA ARG A 502 76.80 -11.38 2.80
C ARG A 502 77.40 -10.62 1.61
N ASN A 503 77.31 -9.28 1.66
CA ASN A 503 77.77 -8.23 0.71
C ASN A 503 76.78 -7.98 -0.44
N SER A 504 76.48 -6.75 -0.87
CA SER A 504 76.97 -5.39 -0.52
C SER A 504 75.85 -4.36 -0.73
N GLY A 505 75.75 -3.20 -0.06
CA GLY A 505 76.70 -2.55 0.85
C GLY A 505 77.11 -1.15 0.35
N VAL A 506 76.31 -0.12 0.63
CA VAL A 506 76.68 1.31 0.50
C VAL A 506 75.98 2.12 1.61
N TYR A 507 76.79 2.61 2.57
CA TYR A 507 76.64 3.76 3.50
C TYR A 507 75.24 4.27 3.96
N GLY A 508 74.98 4.49 5.26
CA GLY A 508 75.79 4.23 6.47
C GLY A 508 75.22 4.86 7.77
N ASP A 509 75.45 4.18 8.91
CA ASP A 509 76.07 4.63 10.19
C ASP A 509 75.95 6.12 10.63
N ILE A 510 75.86 6.55 11.91
CA ILE A 510 75.90 5.98 13.30
C ILE A 510 75.46 7.16 14.26
N PRO A 511 75.04 7.04 15.57
CA PRO A 511 75.34 6.05 16.62
C PRO A 511 74.09 5.59 17.46
N LEU A 512 74.30 5.17 18.72
CA LEU A 512 73.33 4.95 19.82
C LEU A 512 73.69 5.84 21.04
N GLY A 513 72.81 5.93 22.06
CA GLY A 513 73.16 6.29 23.45
C GLY A 513 71.99 6.93 24.22
N SER A 514 71.19 6.23 25.03
CA SER A 514 71.46 5.60 26.34
C SER A 514 71.63 6.58 27.51
N HIS A 515 70.74 6.51 28.52
CA HIS A 515 71.03 6.86 29.93
C HIS A 515 70.04 6.22 30.91
N VAL A 516 70.53 5.21 31.64
CA VAL A 516 70.03 4.82 32.96
C VAL A 516 71.23 4.86 33.90
N LYS A 517 71.08 5.44 35.11
CA LYS A 517 72.15 5.47 36.13
C LYS A 517 71.65 4.85 37.43
N LEU A 518 72.37 3.82 37.87
CA LEU A 518 72.26 3.16 39.16
C LEU A 518 73.27 3.74 40.14
N LYS A 519 72.89 3.88 41.42
CA LYS A 519 73.86 3.97 42.53
C LYS A 519 73.23 3.49 43.84
N ALA A 520 73.99 2.68 44.59
CA ALA A 520 73.67 2.19 45.94
C ALA A 520 72.48 1.20 46.09
N GLY A 521 72.44 0.14 45.27
CA GLY A 521 72.00 -1.17 45.75
C GLY A 521 70.54 -1.60 45.52
N GLU A 522 69.60 -0.69 45.26
CA GLU A 522 68.22 -1.02 44.89
C GLU A 522 67.71 -0.11 43.76
N LEU A 523 66.88 -0.66 42.86
CA LEU A 523 66.21 0.08 41.79
C LEU A 523 64.90 0.69 42.30
N ARG A 524 64.90 1.98 42.64
CA ARG A 524 63.70 2.73 43.03
C ARG A 524 63.40 3.85 42.02
N ARG A 525 62.14 3.91 41.55
CA ARG A 525 61.60 5.02 40.76
C ARG A 525 61.40 6.23 41.67
N VAL A 526 61.83 7.42 41.24
CA VAL A 526 61.58 8.68 41.97
C VAL A 526 60.23 9.23 41.54
N GLU A 527 59.41 9.59 42.52
CA GLU A 527 58.11 10.24 42.36
C GLU A 527 58.19 11.72 42.76
N THR A 528 57.73 12.60 41.88
CA THR A 528 57.25 13.97 42.13
C THR A 528 56.49 14.39 40.86
N GLY A 529 55.22 14.81 40.86
CA GLY A 529 54.19 14.83 41.92
C GLY A 529 53.07 15.81 41.54
N THR A 530 51.80 15.48 41.84
CA THR A 530 50.60 16.37 41.92
C THR A 530 50.17 17.12 40.62
N THR A 531 48.90 17.36 40.27
CA THR A 531 47.56 17.19 40.91
C THR A 531 46.58 16.63 39.87
N GLU A 532 46.00 15.43 40.04
CA GLU A 532 44.74 15.15 40.78
C GLU A 532 43.49 15.92 40.30
N GLN A 533 42.67 15.21 39.52
CA GLN A 533 41.22 15.41 39.37
C GLN A 533 40.51 14.31 40.16
N THR A 534 39.52 14.65 40.98
CA THR A 534 38.65 13.68 41.66
C THR A 534 37.30 13.58 40.97
N ILE A 535 37.00 12.38 40.46
CA ILE A 535 35.71 12.03 39.83
C ILE A 535 34.83 11.38 40.92
N PRO A 536 33.58 11.84 41.14
CA PRO A 536 32.67 11.23 42.10
C PRO A 536 31.97 9.96 41.57
N ASP A 537 31.59 9.12 42.53
CA ASP A 537 31.01 7.78 42.36
C ASP A 537 29.56 7.80 41.80
N PRO A 538 29.22 7.02 40.76
CA PRO A 538 27.90 7.05 40.10
C PRO A 538 26.78 6.30 40.84
N THR A 539 27.00 5.74 42.03
CA THR A 539 26.03 4.88 42.73
C THR A 539 24.87 5.59 43.46
N ARG A 540 24.64 6.90 43.26
CA ARG A 540 23.72 7.71 44.10
C ARG A 540 22.57 8.48 43.44
N TYR A 541 22.38 8.43 42.12
CA TYR A 541 21.31 9.21 41.46
C TYR A 541 20.45 8.38 40.50
N GLY A 542 19.39 7.79 41.05
CA GLY A 542 18.24 7.32 40.28
C GLY A 542 17.16 8.42 40.13
N PRO A 543 16.31 8.37 39.10
CA PRO A 543 15.34 9.43 38.80
C PRO A 543 14.08 9.29 39.67
N ASN A 544 14.16 9.72 40.94
CA ASN A 544 13.01 10.00 41.81
C ASN A 544 13.47 10.64 43.14
N TYR A 545 14.03 11.86 43.10
CA TYR A 545 14.06 12.72 44.27
C TYR A 545 13.82 14.19 43.90
N GLU A 546 12.90 14.78 44.65
CA GLU A 546 12.36 16.14 44.59
C GLU A 546 12.92 16.94 45.79
N ILE A 547 12.53 18.21 45.94
CA ILE A 547 12.77 19.09 47.12
C ILE A 547 14.21 19.65 47.22
N GLU A 548 14.50 20.88 47.65
CA GLU A 548 13.81 22.20 47.65
C GLU A 548 14.89 23.24 48.02
N GLU A 549 14.53 24.51 48.14
CA GLU A 549 15.44 25.66 48.25
C GLU A 549 16.24 25.77 49.58
N VAL A 550 17.14 26.76 49.62
CA VAL A 550 17.32 27.79 50.70
C VAL A 550 18.78 28.08 51.12
N ASP A 551 19.26 29.23 50.62
CA ASP A 551 19.97 30.34 51.30
C ASP A 551 21.49 30.63 51.32
N THR A 552 21.70 31.95 51.21
CA THR A 552 22.81 32.82 51.67
C THR A 552 24.20 32.77 51.01
N SER A 553 24.67 33.91 50.46
CA SER A 553 25.56 34.82 51.22
C SER A 553 26.24 35.95 50.39
N TRP A 554 25.77 37.19 50.57
CA TRP A 554 26.51 38.49 50.58
C TRP A 554 26.98 39.23 49.28
N ASP A 555 26.78 40.56 49.33
CA ASP A 555 27.42 41.72 48.64
C ASP A 555 27.22 41.95 47.12
N ASP A 556 26.96 43.17 46.59
CA ASP A 556 26.87 44.52 47.19
C ASP A 556 26.01 45.52 46.31
N GLN A 557 25.51 46.61 46.91
CA GLN A 557 25.22 47.96 46.35
C GLN A 557 24.60 48.13 44.92
N THR A 558 23.38 48.68 44.68
CA THR A 558 22.93 50.03 45.07
C THR A 558 21.47 50.37 44.62
N ASN A 559 20.75 51.09 45.50
CA ASN A 559 19.73 52.15 45.25
C ASN A 559 18.29 51.83 44.74
N PRO A 560 17.28 52.69 45.12
CA PRO A 560 15.88 52.28 45.30
C PRO A 560 14.88 52.93 44.30
N THR A 561 13.56 52.68 44.33
CA THR A 561 12.54 53.45 45.12
C THR A 561 11.13 52.83 44.95
N SER A 562 10.22 53.08 45.91
CA SER A 562 8.73 53.04 45.83
C SER A 562 8.05 51.65 45.95
N GLN A 563 7.41 51.34 47.09
CA GLN A 563 5.96 51.53 47.40
C GLN A 563 5.04 50.52 46.67
N THR A 564 4.07 49.82 47.29
CA THR A 564 3.39 49.99 48.60
C THR A 564 2.65 48.69 49.00
N GLN A 565 2.48 48.46 50.32
CA GLN A 565 1.26 48.02 51.07
C GLN A 565 0.18 47.13 50.37
N THR A 566 -0.46 46.14 51.01
CA THR A 566 -0.72 45.93 52.46
C THR A 566 -1.17 44.48 52.75
N GLU A 567 -0.90 44.02 53.99
CA GLU A 567 -1.70 43.19 54.93
C GLU A 567 -2.79 42.20 54.42
N GLY A 568 -2.95 41.02 55.04
CA GLY A 568 -2.22 40.52 56.21
C GLY A 568 -2.66 39.13 56.72
N ASP A 569 -1.90 38.64 57.70
CA ASP A 569 -2.06 37.35 58.37
C ASP A 569 -3.31 37.27 59.27
N THR A 570 -3.79 36.05 59.57
CA THR A 570 -3.55 35.41 60.89
C THR A 570 -4.28 34.06 61.04
N ASP A 571 -3.48 33.00 61.13
CA ASP A 571 -3.37 32.12 62.30
C ASP A 571 -4.61 31.49 63.00
N ASN A 572 -4.58 30.16 62.96
CA ASN A 572 -4.44 29.27 64.13
C ASN A 572 -5.59 28.36 64.65
N THR A 573 -5.19 27.09 64.78
CA THR A 573 -5.44 26.13 65.87
C THR A 573 -6.71 25.26 65.96
N THR A 574 -6.46 23.96 65.75
CA THR A 574 -6.76 22.80 66.64
C THR A 574 -8.10 22.06 66.64
N ALA A 575 -7.94 20.73 66.86
CA ALA A 575 -8.77 19.79 67.62
C ALA A 575 -9.75 18.84 66.87
N ASN A 576 -9.29 17.58 66.74
CA ASN A 576 -9.98 16.32 67.03
C ASN A 576 -11.52 16.21 66.84
N HIS A 577 -11.94 15.28 65.96
CA HIS A 577 -12.82 14.19 66.42
C HIS A 577 -12.71 12.90 65.59
N ASN A 578 -12.79 11.77 66.28
CA ASN A 578 -12.78 10.40 65.72
C ASN A 578 -14.18 10.01 65.22
N ARG A 579 -14.28 8.94 64.38
CA ARG A 579 -14.81 7.61 64.80
C ARG A 579 -15.36 6.71 63.67
N ALA A 580 -14.91 5.44 63.71
CA ALA A 580 -15.50 4.17 63.20
C ALA A 580 -15.87 4.05 61.70
N GLU A 581 -15.41 3.06 60.90
CA GLU A 581 -15.19 1.60 61.06
C GLU A 581 -16.39 0.71 60.68
N THR A 582 -16.13 -0.24 59.77
CA THR A 582 -16.63 -1.64 59.70
C THR A 582 -15.96 -2.30 58.47
N SER A 583 -14.86 -3.06 58.66
CA SER A 583 -14.81 -4.54 58.87
C SER A 583 -14.98 -5.34 57.55
N ASP A 584 -13.92 -5.90 56.96
CA ASP A 584 -13.39 -7.28 57.18
C ASP A 584 -13.86 -8.26 56.06
N MET A 585 -13.16 -9.33 55.62
CA MET A 585 -11.86 -9.93 55.99
C MET A 585 -11.32 -10.87 54.86
N GLY A 586 -9.99 -10.97 54.69
CA GLY A 586 -9.25 -12.16 54.20
C GLY A 586 -9.34 -12.57 52.70
N SER A 587 -8.39 -13.35 52.15
CA SER A 587 -7.05 -13.77 52.63
C SER A 587 -6.22 -14.49 51.54
N ILE A 588 -4.91 -14.21 51.48
CA ILE A 588 -3.79 -15.13 51.14
C ILE A 588 -3.79 -15.81 49.73
N ALA A 589 -2.82 -15.43 48.90
CA ALA A 589 -1.78 -16.33 48.38
C ALA A 589 -0.59 -15.52 47.83
N GLU A 590 0.62 -15.94 48.16
CA GLU A 590 1.89 -15.23 47.97
C GLU A 590 2.89 -16.24 47.39
N GLU A 591 3.65 -15.88 46.35
CA GLU A 591 4.92 -16.55 46.06
C GLU A 591 5.87 -15.62 45.30
N THR A 592 7.12 -15.55 45.78
CA THR A 592 8.19 -14.64 45.39
C THR A 592 9.34 -15.40 44.72
N GLY A 593 10.26 -14.70 44.04
CA GLY A 593 11.43 -15.36 43.44
C GLY A 593 12.35 -14.47 42.61
N ASP A 594 13.01 -13.49 43.25
CA ASP A 594 14.20 -12.85 42.68
C ASP A 594 15.46 -13.71 42.98
N GLU A 595 16.36 -13.84 42.01
CA GLU A 595 17.76 -14.25 42.27
C GLU A 595 18.73 -13.42 41.42
N TRP A 596 19.56 -12.62 42.10
CA TRP A 596 20.68 -11.88 41.52
C TRP A 596 21.98 -12.67 41.73
N VAL A 597 22.85 -12.72 40.71
CA VAL A 597 24.27 -13.03 40.89
C VAL A 597 25.10 -12.07 40.06
N ASP A 598 26.02 -11.38 40.72
CA ASP A 598 26.98 -10.44 40.14
C ASP A 598 28.40 -10.86 40.50
N LEU A 599 29.33 -10.84 39.53
CA LEU A 599 30.77 -11.08 39.73
C LEU A 599 31.60 -10.42 38.62
N MET A 600 32.40 -9.41 38.99
CA MET A 600 33.48 -8.85 38.18
C MET A 600 34.85 -9.46 38.53
N HIS A 601 35.74 -9.62 37.53
CA HIS A 601 37.07 -8.95 37.46
C HIS A 601 37.97 -9.48 36.31
N GLU A 602 38.45 -8.53 35.46
CA GLU A 602 39.79 -8.42 34.80
C GLU A 602 40.44 -9.59 33.99
N PRO A 603 41.51 -9.35 33.17
CA PRO A 603 42.19 -8.10 32.76
C PRO A 603 42.31 -7.88 31.21
N PRO A 604 42.93 -6.78 30.72
CA PRO A 604 43.14 -6.50 29.29
C PRO A 604 44.57 -6.79 28.77
N GLU A 605 44.69 -7.18 27.49
CA GLU A 605 45.96 -7.17 26.70
C GLU A 605 45.74 -6.61 25.27
N THR A 606 46.83 -6.31 24.55
CA THR A 606 46.90 -5.17 23.61
C THR A 606 47.52 -5.46 22.22
N PHE A 607 47.34 -4.51 21.29
CA PHE A 607 48.11 -4.21 20.06
C PHE A 607 48.00 -5.09 18.78
N GLU A 608 47.32 -4.52 17.76
CA GLU A 608 47.87 -4.18 16.42
C GLU A 608 48.39 -5.30 15.44
N PRO A 609 48.80 -5.03 14.17
CA PRO A 609 47.87 -4.70 13.08
C PRO A 609 48.18 -5.32 11.68
N SER A 610 47.15 -5.75 10.93
CA SER A 610 47.22 -5.97 9.45
C SER A 610 48.26 -7.05 8.97
N PRO A 611 48.56 -7.28 7.67
CA PRO A 611 47.96 -6.80 6.42
C PRO A 611 47.64 -7.87 5.33
N VAL A 612 46.83 -7.47 4.34
CA VAL A 612 46.91 -7.77 2.88
C VAL A 612 46.95 -9.23 2.38
N THR A 613 46.06 -9.54 1.42
CA THR A 613 46.42 -10.39 0.27
C THR A 613 45.78 -9.85 -1.02
N SER A 614 46.56 -9.90 -2.10
CA SER A 614 46.37 -9.23 -3.39
C SER A 614 45.20 -9.76 -4.26
N PRO A 615 44.61 -8.91 -5.11
CA PRO A 615 43.83 -9.34 -6.28
C PRO A 615 44.72 -9.45 -7.53
N ALA A 616 44.37 -10.35 -8.46
CA ALA A 616 44.92 -10.34 -9.83
C ALA A 616 44.00 -11.05 -10.85
N THR A 617 43.64 -10.28 -11.89
CA THR A 617 43.61 -10.63 -13.33
C THR A 617 42.60 -11.61 -13.97
N ASP A 618 42.06 -11.13 -15.10
CA ASP A 618 41.82 -11.77 -16.42
C ASP A 618 40.76 -12.91 -16.58
N SER A 619 40.08 -13.14 -17.73
CA SER A 619 39.69 -12.21 -18.82
C SER A 619 38.45 -12.66 -19.66
N ALA A 620 37.53 -11.73 -19.95
CA ALA A 620 36.75 -11.50 -21.21
C ALA A 620 35.54 -12.45 -21.49
N MET A 621 34.62 -12.25 -22.46
CA MET A 621 34.57 -11.37 -23.66
C MET A 621 33.12 -11.36 -24.26
N THR A 622 32.62 -10.22 -24.82
CA THR A 622 31.67 -10.05 -25.98
C THR A 622 30.38 -10.92 -26.13
N PRO A 623 29.23 -10.44 -26.69
CA PRO A 623 29.20 -9.70 -27.98
C PRO A 623 28.03 -8.73 -28.29
N THR A 624 28.38 -7.63 -28.96
CA THR A 624 27.60 -7.08 -30.09
C THR A 624 28.61 -6.73 -31.20
N GLY A 625 28.30 -6.71 -32.49
CA GLY A 625 27.02 -6.87 -33.19
C GLY A 625 27.12 -6.12 -34.52
N SER A 626 26.38 -6.54 -35.55
CA SER A 626 26.44 -6.03 -36.94
C SER A 626 27.76 -6.31 -37.71
N GLY A 627 27.73 -6.53 -39.03
CA GLY A 627 26.57 -6.79 -39.88
C GLY A 627 26.87 -6.70 -41.38
N ARG A 628 25.90 -7.18 -42.17
CA ARG A 628 25.71 -6.92 -43.61
C ARG A 628 26.56 -7.70 -44.63
N GLU A 629 25.87 -7.99 -45.74
CA GLU A 629 26.32 -8.28 -47.11
C GLU A 629 26.69 -9.73 -47.55
N ARG A 630 25.65 -10.40 -48.09
CA ARG A 630 25.45 -10.61 -49.55
C ARG A 630 26.27 -11.70 -50.30
N ARG A 631 25.52 -12.75 -50.66
CA ARG A 631 25.50 -13.49 -51.96
C ARG A 631 26.42 -14.71 -52.24
N ASP A 632 25.73 -15.71 -52.80
CA ASP A 632 26.08 -16.54 -53.98
C ASP A 632 26.93 -17.84 -53.86
N TYR A 633 26.19 -18.96 -54.04
CA TYR A 633 26.42 -20.11 -54.96
C TYR A 633 27.57 -21.15 -54.80
N PHE A 634 27.15 -22.42 -54.95
CA PHE A 634 27.83 -23.64 -55.45
C PHE A 634 29.13 -24.16 -54.79
N GLY A 635 29.22 -25.50 -54.64
CA GLY A 635 30.49 -26.21 -54.46
C GLY A 635 30.38 -27.64 -53.90
N MET A 636 30.74 -28.66 -54.69
CA MET A 636 30.84 -30.07 -54.26
C MET A 636 32.22 -30.39 -53.65
N SER A 637 32.25 -31.24 -52.61
CA SER A 637 33.09 -32.47 -52.42
C SER A 637 34.62 -32.48 -52.74
N PRO A 638 35.39 -33.58 -52.54
CA PRO A 638 35.38 -34.70 -51.57
C PRO A 638 36.81 -34.95 -50.95
N ILE A 639 37.08 -36.18 -50.44
CA ILE A 639 38.36 -36.98 -50.56
C ILE A 639 39.14 -37.41 -49.27
N ARG A 640 39.02 -38.73 -48.96
CA ARG A 640 40.05 -39.73 -48.49
C ARG A 640 40.77 -39.52 -47.12
N ARG A 641 41.32 -40.54 -46.42
CA ARG A 641 41.43 -42.02 -46.63
C ARG A 641 41.56 -42.79 -45.29
N ARG A 642 41.09 -44.05 -45.28
CA ARG A 642 41.29 -45.17 -44.30
C ARG A 642 42.63 -45.93 -44.62
N PRO A 643 43.08 -47.07 -44.00
CA PRO A 643 42.50 -48.01 -42.99
C PRO A 643 43.58 -48.58 -41.95
N PRO A 644 43.66 -49.89 -41.53
CA PRO A 644 42.90 -50.55 -40.42
C PRO A 644 43.66 -51.54 -39.47
N ARG A 645 42.99 -52.01 -38.40
CA ARG A 645 42.77 -53.45 -37.99
C ARG A 645 41.91 -53.47 -36.69
N SER A 646 40.74 -54.13 -36.61
CA SER A 646 40.47 -55.59 -36.37
C SER A 646 41.04 -56.09 -35.03
N THR A 647 40.39 -56.91 -34.21
CA THR A 647 39.05 -57.57 -34.13
C THR A 647 38.89 -57.92 -32.62
N GLU A 648 37.75 -58.11 -31.95
CA GLU A 648 36.66 -59.10 -32.09
C GLU A 648 35.71 -58.91 -30.85
N THR A 649 34.44 -59.35 -30.93
CA THR A 649 33.53 -59.55 -29.77
C THR A 649 33.53 -61.05 -29.39
N PRO A 650 33.28 -61.50 -28.13
CA PRO A 650 31.91 -61.50 -27.57
C PRO A 650 31.70 -61.59 -26.01
N SER A 651 30.41 -61.41 -25.63
CA SER A 651 29.60 -62.09 -24.58
C SER A 651 30.07 -62.36 -23.13
N VAL A 652 29.18 -61.94 -22.20
CA VAL A 652 28.62 -62.67 -21.02
C VAL A 652 29.44 -63.83 -20.42
N GLY A 653 29.84 -63.72 -19.14
CA GLY A 653 30.43 -64.85 -18.41
C GLY A 653 30.67 -64.61 -16.91
N ARG A 654 29.70 -65.05 -16.09
CA ARG A 654 29.81 -65.34 -14.65
C ARG A 654 31.20 -65.81 -14.22
N ARG A 655 31.83 -65.15 -13.23
CA ARG A 655 32.99 -65.73 -12.51
C ARG A 655 33.01 -65.38 -11.02
N GLU A 656 32.55 -66.35 -10.24
CA GLU A 656 32.79 -66.44 -8.80
C GLU A 656 34.26 -66.82 -8.57
N THR A 657 35.00 -66.07 -7.73
CA THR A 657 36.25 -66.55 -7.11
C THR A 657 36.41 -65.98 -5.71
N PHE A 658 35.91 -66.70 -4.71
CA PHE A 658 36.34 -66.54 -3.31
C PHE A 658 37.70 -67.21 -3.08
N PRO A 659 38.56 -66.65 -2.23
CA PRO A 659 39.56 -67.41 -1.49
C PRO A 659 39.05 -67.71 -0.06
N LEU A 660 38.44 -68.89 0.11
CA LEU A 660 38.54 -69.65 1.37
C LEU A 660 39.97 -70.21 1.44
N ARG A 661 40.66 -70.38 2.57
CA ARG A 661 40.34 -70.30 4.02
C ARG A 661 41.69 -70.28 4.76
N THR A 662 41.78 -69.74 5.98
CA THR A 662 42.42 -70.49 7.08
C THR A 662 41.96 -69.98 8.45
N LYS A 663 41.79 -70.93 9.36
CA LYS A 663 41.18 -70.77 10.68
C LYS A 663 42.26 -70.51 11.73
N ARG A 664 42.00 -69.62 12.69
CA ARG A 664 42.62 -69.73 14.02
C ARG A 664 41.63 -69.23 15.08
N GLU A 665 41.15 -70.16 15.90
CA GLU A 665 40.33 -69.87 17.08
C GLU A 665 41.18 -69.22 18.18
N THR A 666 40.59 -68.20 18.82
CA THR A 666 40.77 -67.89 20.24
C THR A 666 39.48 -67.27 20.74
N ASP A 667 38.80 -67.95 21.67
CA ASP A 667 37.58 -67.45 22.31
C ASP A 667 37.87 -66.28 23.26
N SER A 668 37.08 -65.20 23.19
CA SER A 668 36.79 -64.36 24.34
C SER A 668 35.63 -63.39 24.10
N VAL A 669 34.52 -63.61 24.83
CA VAL A 669 33.46 -62.65 25.20
C VAL A 669 32.65 -62.02 24.06
N GLU A 670 31.34 -62.29 24.08
CA GLU A 670 30.33 -61.59 23.26
C GLU A 670 30.33 -60.09 23.51
N GLN A 671 30.85 -59.34 22.55
CA GLN A 671 30.54 -57.92 22.41
C GLN A 671 29.90 -57.77 21.02
N PRO A 672 28.61 -57.41 20.93
CA PRO A 672 27.95 -57.31 19.64
C PRO A 672 28.68 -56.27 18.77
N PRO A 673 28.90 -56.56 17.48
CA PRO A 673 29.69 -55.71 16.60
C PRO A 673 29.11 -54.29 16.56
N PRO A 674 29.94 -53.25 16.33
CA PRO A 674 29.56 -51.85 16.59
C PRO A 674 28.36 -51.32 15.77
N HIS A 675 27.87 -52.06 14.78
CA HIS A 675 26.63 -51.75 14.06
C HIS A 675 25.34 -52.15 14.81
N LEU A 676 25.42 -52.94 15.88
CA LEU A 676 24.30 -53.31 16.77
C LEU A 676 24.24 -52.48 18.06
N ARG A 677 25.18 -51.55 18.27
CA ARG A 677 25.02 -50.53 19.33
C ARG A 677 24.00 -49.50 18.84
N LEU A 678 22.86 -49.43 19.52
CA LEU A 678 21.94 -48.30 19.46
C LEU A 678 22.65 -47.03 19.92
N GLN A 679 23.39 -46.39 19.01
CA GLN A 679 23.70 -44.97 19.13
C GLN A 679 22.37 -44.23 19.24
N THR A 680 22.26 -43.33 20.21
CA THR A 680 21.25 -42.28 20.25
C THR A 680 21.47 -41.31 19.08
N ARG A 681 21.19 -41.78 17.87
CA ARG A 681 21.28 -40.98 16.65
C ARG A 681 20.21 -39.89 16.74
N GLY A 682 20.62 -38.65 16.46
CA GLY A 682 19.67 -37.59 16.14
C GLY A 682 18.77 -37.99 14.97
N PRO A 683 17.61 -37.32 14.80
CA PRO A 683 16.64 -37.70 13.78
C PRO A 683 17.28 -37.83 12.41
N PHE A 684 17.11 -39.00 11.80
CA PHE A 684 17.77 -39.33 10.54
C PHE A 684 16.96 -38.74 9.39
N VAL A 685 17.58 -37.83 8.63
CA VAL A 685 17.01 -37.25 7.42
C VAL A 685 17.20 -38.20 6.25
N ARG A 686 16.10 -38.58 5.58
CA ARG A 686 16.12 -39.31 4.31
C ARG A 686 15.50 -38.45 3.20
N PRO A 687 15.97 -38.56 1.95
CA PRO A 687 15.19 -38.10 0.81
C PRO A 687 13.87 -38.86 0.77
N LEU A 688 12.84 -38.24 0.20
CA LEU A 688 11.55 -38.85 -0.07
C LEU A 688 11.74 -40.19 -0.81
N SER A 689 11.14 -41.26 -0.28
CA SER A 689 11.24 -42.59 -0.86
C SER A 689 10.74 -42.61 -2.30
N GLY A 690 11.62 -42.89 -3.25
CA GLY A 690 11.32 -42.88 -4.68
C GLY A 690 11.90 -41.69 -5.46
N LEU A 691 12.56 -40.74 -4.79
CA LEU A 691 13.32 -39.69 -5.45
C LEU A 691 14.69 -40.23 -5.92
N ASP A 692 14.98 -40.11 -7.21
CA ASP A 692 16.21 -40.64 -7.80
C ASP A 692 17.41 -39.71 -7.51
N HIS A 693 18.61 -40.28 -7.38
CA HIS A 693 19.83 -39.51 -7.09
C HIS A 693 20.17 -38.58 -8.25
N ASP A 694 19.89 -39.00 -9.49
CA ASP A 694 20.04 -38.18 -10.69
C ASP A 694 19.12 -36.93 -10.64
N SER A 695 17.91 -37.06 -10.07
CA SER A 695 16.97 -35.93 -9.94
C SER A 695 17.42 -34.89 -8.90
N LEU A 696 18.04 -35.34 -7.80
CA LEU A 696 18.73 -34.44 -6.86
C LEU A 696 19.94 -33.77 -7.52
N GLY A 697 20.68 -34.50 -8.35
CA GLY A 697 21.80 -33.96 -9.14
C GLY A 697 21.37 -32.83 -10.09
N VAL A 698 20.22 -32.96 -10.74
CA VAL A 698 19.63 -31.89 -11.57
C VAL A 698 19.26 -30.66 -10.74
N ILE A 699 18.56 -30.84 -9.61
CA ILE A 699 18.20 -29.72 -8.72
C ILE A 699 19.46 -28.99 -8.22
N TYR A 700 20.52 -29.71 -7.89
CA TYR A 700 21.80 -29.11 -7.50
C TYR A 700 22.51 -28.38 -8.64
N ALA A 701 22.44 -28.89 -9.87
CA ALA A 701 22.99 -28.21 -11.04
C ALA A 701 22.27 -26.88 -11.29
N ASP A 702 20.93 -26.87 -11.16
CA ASP A 702 20.12 -25.65 -11.22
C ASP A 702 20.48 -24.67 -10.10
N ILE A 703 20.55 -25.12 -8.84
CA ILE A 703 20.98 -24.29 -7.70
C ILE A 703 22.36 -23.67 -7.95
N SER A 704 23.35 -24.47 -8.36
CA SER A 704 24.71 -23.96 -8.65
C SER A 704 24.70 -22.93 -9.76
N ARG A 705 23.91 -23.16 -10.82
CA ARG A 705 23.75 -22.23 -11.94
C ARG A 705 23.15 -20.90 -11.46
N TRP A 706 22.00 -20.93 -10.79
CA TRP A 706 21.34 -19.72 -10.29
C TRP A 706 22.20 -18.96 -9.27
N ARG A 707 22.92 -19.65 -8.38
CA ARG A 707 23.91 -19.03 -7.47
C ARG A 707 25.03 -18.30 -8.22
N THR A 708 25.51 -18.84 -9.34
CA THR A 708 26.51 -18.15 -10.17
C THR A 708 25.94 -16.96 -10.94
N GLN A 709 24.72 -17.07 -11.47
CA GLN A 709 24.04 -15.96 -12.15
C GLN A 709 23.70 -14.82 -11.18
N LEU A 710 23.24 -15.13 -9.96
CA LEU A 710 22.95 -14.14 -8.91
C LEU A 710 24.20 -13.34 -8.50
N LYS A 711 25.38 -13.98 -8.48
CA LYS A 711 26.65 -13.29 -8.19
C LYS A 711 27.08 -12.38 -9.33
N ALA A 712 26.88 -12.79 -10.59
CA ALA A 712 27.17 -11.94 -11.75
C ALA A 712 26.26 -10.71 -11.78
N ILE A 713 24.93 -10.90 -11.73
CA ILE A 713 23.98 -9.79 -11.80
C ILE A 713 24.12 -8.82 -10.60
N ASN A 714 24.46 -9.30 -9.41
CA ASN A 714 24.76 -8.42 -8.27
C ASN A 714 26.01 -7.56 -8.49
N GLN A 715 27.03 -8.10 -9.17
CA GLN A 715 28.23 -7.34 -9.54
C GLN A 715 27.88 -6.27 -10.60
N ASP A 716 27.09 -6.64 -11.61
CA ASP A 716 26.63 -5.72 -12.66
C ASP A 716 25.74 -4.60 -12.09
N ILE A 717 24.86 -4.93 -11.12
CA ILE A 717 24.05 -3.96 -10.37
C ILE A 717 24.93 -3.02 -9.54
N ALA A 718 25.93 -3.54 -8.83
CA ALA A 718 26.84 -2.71 -8.04
C ALA A 718 27.68 -1.75 -8.92
N GLU A 719 28.07 -2.18 -10.12
CA GLU A 719 28.74 -1.34 -11.11
C GLU A 719 27.79 -0.27 -11.68
N ALA A 720 26.56 -0.65 -12.05
CA ALA A 720 25.54 0.27 -12.55
C ALA A 720 25.07 1.28 -11.47
N GLN A 721 24.96 0.87 -10.21
CA GLN A 721 24.72 1.78 -9.08
C GLN A 721 25.86 2.79 -8.93
N ARG A 722 27.12 2.34 -9.03
CA ARG A 722 28.29 3.23 -9.01
C ARG A 722 28.28 4.23 -10.16
N GLU A 723 27.96 3.80 -11.38
CA GLU A 723 27.82 4.69 -12.54
C GLU A 723 26.70 5.72 -12.30
N ALA A 724 25.55 5.30 -11.79
CA ALA A 724 24.43 6.20 -11.48
C ALA A 724 24.73 7.18 -10.34
N TYR A 725 25.53 6.80 -9.34
CA TYR A 725 26.02 7.72 -8.31
C TYR A 725 27.04 8.73 -8.86
N ASN A 726 27.93 8.31 -9.75
CA ASN A 726 28.84 9.23 -10.47
C ASN A 726 28.04 10.22 -11.33
N ASP A 727 27.02 9.75 -12.06
CA ASP A 727 26.11 10.62 -12.83
C ASP A 727 25.46 11.71 -11.97
N ILE A 728 24.96 11.34 -10.79
CA ILE A 728 24.36 12.25 -9.80
C ILE A 728 25.37 13.28 -9.29
N ALA A 729 26.63 12.85 -9.06
CA ALA A 729 27.71 13.73 -8.64
C ALA A 729 28.14 14.71 -9.74
N ASP A 730 28.20 14.25 -10.99
CA ASP A 730 28.65 15.04 -12.15
C ASP A 730 27.55 15.93 -12.75
N GLY A 731 26.27 15.60 -12.53
CA GLY A 731 25.13 16.24 -13.18
C GLY A 731 24.69 15.59 -14.50
N SER A 732 25.31 14.46 -14.83
CA SER A 732 25.05 13.64 -16.02
C SER A 732 23.69 12.91 -15.91
N ARG A 733 23.01 12.75 -17.04
CA ARG A 733 21.74 11.98 -17.19
C ARG A 733 20.59 12.30 -16.19
N ILE A 734 20.65 13.41 -15.43
CA ILE A 734 19.61 13.80 -14.47
C ILE A 734 18.26 14.11 -15.14
N LYS A 735 17.18 13.48 -14.62
CA LYS A 735 15.78 13.68 -15.03
C LYS A 735 15.09 14.80 -14.25
N GLY A 736 15.56 15.07 -13.03
CA GLY A 736 15.09 16.14 -12.16
C GLY A 736 15.48 15.91 -10.70
N TRP A 737 14.85 16.66 -9.80
CA TRP A 737 15.20 16.70 -8.38
C TRP A 737 13.97 16.61 -7.47
N LEU A 738 14.09 15.81 -6.41
CA LEU A 738 13.16 15.82 -5.28
C LEU A 738 13.65 16.83 -4.23
N LEU A 739 12.74 17.68 -3.79
CA LEU A 739 12.93 18.66 -2.74
C LEU A 739 12.14 18.24 -1.49
N VAL A 740 12.77 18.39 -0.32
CA VAL A 740 12.13 18.33 1.00
C VAL A 740 12.45 19.62 1.75
N GLY A 741 11.45 20.24 2.35
CA GLY A 741 11.64 21.51 3.04
C GLY A 741 10.36 22.30 3.24
N ARG A 742 10.47 23.49 3.84
CA ARG A 742 9.34 24.37 4.09
C ARG A 742 9.05 25.23 2.86
N GLY A 743 7.78 25.48 2.58
CA GLY A 743 7.35 26.46 1.57
C GLY A 743 7.56 26.05 0.10
N LEU A 744 7.88 24.78 -0.19
CA LEU A 744 8.22 24.30 -1.55
C LEU A 744 7.17 24.63 -2.63
N ARG A 745 5.90 24.80 -2.25
CA ARG A 745 4.81 25.25 -3.15
C ARG A 745 5.06 26.58 -3.85
N PHE A 746 6.00 27.38 -3.35
CA PHE A 746 6.38 28.67 -3.92
C PHE A 746 7.52 28.57 -4.93
N VAL A 747 8.19 27.41 -5.01
CA VAL A 747 9.29 27.18 -5.96
C VAL A 747 8.70 26.99 -7.36
N PRO A 748 9.15 27.77 -8.37
CA PRO A 748 8.60 27.71 -9.72
C PRO A 748 8.82 26.33 -10.35
N GLY A 749 7.81 25.84 -11.07
CA GLY A 749 7.85 24.55 -11.75
C GLY A 749 7.67 23.32 -10.85
N ALA A 750 7.85 23.43 -9.53
CA ALA A 750 7.72 22.34 -8.58
C ALA A 750 6.30 21.75 -8.55
N VAL A 751 6.21 20.43 -8.38
CA VAL A 751 4.95 19.68 -8.25
C VAL A 751 4.90 19.01 -6.89
N MET A 752 3.92 19.40 -6.07
CA MET A 752 3.78 18.90 -4.69
C MET A 752 3.40 17.41 -4.65
N ILE A 753 4.03 16.68 -3.74
CA ILE A 753 3.73 15.27 -3.42
C ILE A 753 2.94 15.27 -2.11
N GLU A 754 1.62 15.27 -2.22
CA GLU A 754 0.69 15.52 -1.09
C GLU A 754 0.76 14.46 0.02
N GLY A 755 1.17 13.22 -0.31
CA GLY A 755 1.34 12.15 0.67
C GLY A 755 2.62 12.24 1.51
N ARG A 756 3.62 13.03 1.09
CA ARG A 756 4.89 13.25 1.82
C ARG A 756 5.59 11.96 2.29
N ALA A 757 5.47 10.87 1.55
CA ALA A 757 6.06 9.56 1.88
C ALA A 757 6.79 8.99 0.66
N LYS A 758 7.80 8.14 0.88
CA LYS A 758 8.64 7.56 -0.20
C LYS A 758 7.82 6.71 -1.18
N GLU A 759 6.78 6.07 -0.64
CA GLU A 759 5.86 5.16 -1.31
C GLU A 759 4.71 5.89 -2.01
N ASP A 760 4.54 7.21 -1.77
CA ASP A 760 3.64 8.04 -2.60
C ASP A 760 4.24 8.34 -3.98
N VAL A 761 5.57 8.19 -4.12
CA VAL A 761 6.31 8.56 -5.32
C VAL A 761 6.21 7.45 -6.38
N ARG A 762 5.73 7.80 -7.59
CA ARG A 762 5.73 6.89 -8.74
C ARG A 762 7.04 7.00 -9.51
N TRP A 763 8.06 6.25 -9.07
CA TRP A 763 9.40 6.22 -9.67
C TRP A 763 9.39 5.96 -11.18
N ASP A 764 8.56 5.02 -11.66
CA ASP A 764 8.25 4.79 -13.08
C ASP A 764 7.95 6.05 -13.89
N GLU A 765 7.17 6.97 -13.31
CA GLU A 765 6.67 8.19 -13.96
C GLU A 765 7.67 9.35 -13.84
N LEU A 766 8.62 9.26 -12.91
CA LEU A 766 9.76 10.15 -12.83
C LEU A 766 10.78 9.82 -13.93
N GLN A 767 10.98 8.54 -14.23
CA GLN A 767 11.81 8.09 -15.34
C GLN A 767 11.16 8.31 -16.72
N ARG A 768 9.85 8.04 -16.84
CA ARG A 768 9.07 8.28 -18.07
C ARG A 768 8.69 9.76 -18.19
N GLU A 769 9.55 10.55 -18.82
CA GLU A 769 9.31 11.98 -19.07
C GLU A 769 7.90 12.29 -19.61
N MET A 770 7.08 12.96 -18.79
CA MET A 770 5.64 13.17 -19.04
C MET A 770 5.31 13.56 -20.48
N LYS A 771 4.58 12.68 -21.18
CA LYS A 771 3.95 13.00 -22.45
C LYS A 771 2.56 13.57 -22.22
N ILE A 772 2.35 14.81 -22.65
CA ILE A 772 1.04 15.49 -22.66
C ILE A 772 -0.02 14.62 -23.37
N GLU A 773 0.41 13.85 -24.37
CA GLU A 773 -0.36 12.84 -25.11
C GLU A 773 -1.07 11.83 -24.19
N GLY A 774 -0.41 11.28 -23.17
CA GLY A 774 -1.00 10.29 -22.25
C GLY A 774 -2.14 10.87 -21.42
N ARG A 775 -1.94 12.10 -20.93
CA ARG A 775 -3.00 12.86 -20.24
C ARG A 775 -4.16 13.20 -21.17
N LEU A 776 -3.90 13.64 -22.40
CA LEU A 776 -4.94 13.93 -23.39
C LEU A 776 -5.75 12.66 -23.73
N PHE A 777 -5.04 11.55 -24.00
CA PHE A 777 -5.63 10.24 -24.27
C PHE A 777 -6.54 9.78 -23.13
N ALA A 778 -6.08 9.85 -21.88
CA ALA A 778 -6.88 9.48 -20.72
C ALA A 778 -8.18 10.30 -20.62
N TRP A 779 -8.12 11.63 -20.80
CA TRP A 779 -9.33 12.47 -20.79
C TRP A 779 -10.26 12.21 -21.98
N VAL A 780 -9.74 11.90 -23.16
CA VAL A 780 -10.53 11.49 -24.33
C VAL A 780 -11.25 10.16 -24.06
N VAL A 781 -10.57 9.15 -23.50
CA VAL A 781 -11.20 7.87 -23.17
C VAL A 781 -12.24 8.01 -22.05
N ILE A 782 -11.99 8.85 -21.03
CA ILE A 782 -13.00 9.18 -20.01
C ILE A 782 -14.23 9.85 -20.64
N GLY A 783 -14.03 10.78 -21.58
CA GLY A 783 -15.13 11.43 -22.32
C GLY A 783 -15.94 10.46 -23.18
N ILE A 784 -15.27 9.56 -23.91
CA ILE A 784 -15.91 8.50 -24.70
C ILE A 784 -16.69 7.53 -23.79
N THR A 785 -16.11 7.15 -22.65
CA THR A 785 -16.77 6.30 -21.64
C THR A 785 -18.02 6.97 -21.07
N ALA A 786 -17.97 8.28 -20.82
CA ALA A 786 -19.13 9.07 -20.38
C ALA A 786 -20.24 9.12 -21.46
N ILE A 787 -19.89 9.20 -22.75
CA ILE A 787 -20.85 9.16 -23.87
C ILE A 787 -21.52 7.78 -23.98
N PHE A 788 -20.74 6.69 -23.90
CA PHE A 788 -21.31 5.33 -23.90
C PHE A 788 -22.19 5.07 -22.68
N LEU A 789 -21.80 5.55 -21.49
CA LEU A 789 -22.64 5.49 -20.30
C LEU A 789 -23.93 6.29 -20.47
N ALA A 790 -23.86 7.50 -21.05
CA ALA A 790 -25.03 8.32 -21.34
C ALA A 790 -26.01 7.60 -22.28
N ALA A 791 -25.52 6.97 -23.34
CA ALA A 791 -26.33 6.18 -24.28
C ALA A 791 -26.97 4.94 -23.62
N GLY A 792 -26.21 4.20 -22.81
CA GLY A 792 -26.74 3.06 -22.04
C GLY A 792 -27.82 3.49 -21.04
N LEU A 793 -27.61 4.60 -20.34
CA LEU A 793 -28.60 5.16 -19.41
C LEU A 793 -29.85 5.71 -20.12
N THR A 794 -29.74 6.22 -21.35
CA THR A 794 -30.90 6.57 -22.18
C THR A 794 -31.77 5.34 -22.49
N ALA A 795 -31.15 4.20 -22.83
CA ALA A 795 -31.88 2.95 -23.07
C ALA A 795 -32.55 2.43 -21.78
N VAL A 796 -31.86 2.50 -20.65
CA VAL A 796 -32.40 2.18 -19.32
C VAL A 796 -33.60 3.06 -18.96
N ALA A 797 -33.51 4.38 -19.20
CA ALA A 797 -34.62 5.30 -18.95
C ALA A 797 -35.82 4.98 -19.85
N GLY A 798 -35.59 4.68 -21.13
CA GLY A 798 -36.65 4.25 -22.05
C GLY A 798 -37.37 2.99 -21.59
N LEU A 799 -36.64 1.99 -21.07
CA LEU A 799 -37.23 0.76 -20.53
C LEU A 799 -38.04 1.04 -19.25
N ALA A 800 -37.50 1.84 -18.31
CA ALA A 800 -38.19 2.22 -17.08
C ALA A 800 -39.46 3.06 -17.31
N LEU A 801 -39.54 3.75 -18.44
CA LEU A 801 -40.71 4.52 -18.88
C LEU A 801 -41.77 3.67 -19.61
N GLY A 802 -41.58 2.36 -19.78
CA GLY A 802 -42.51 1.50 -20.54
C GLY A 802 -43.97 1.52 -20.05
N SER A 803 -44.22 1.74 -18.76
CA SER A 803 -45.56 1.91 -18.17
C SER A 803 -46.03 3.36 -18.03
N ALA A 804 -45.22 4.35 -18.44
CA ALA A 804 -45.59 5.76 -18.37
C ALA A 804 -46.78 6.07 -19.31
N PRO A 805 -47.71 6.95 -18.90
CA PRO A 805 -48.87 7.30 -19.71
C PRO A 805 -48.45 7.87 -21.07
N ASP A 806 -49.09 7.37 -22.13
CA ASP A 806 -48.92 7.74 -23.53
C ASP A 806 -47.49 7.60 -24.10
N PHE A 807 -46.58 6.90 -23.40
CA PHE A 807 -45.19 6.69 -23.83
C PHE A 807 -45.01 5.49 -24.76
N SER A 808 -45.56 4.32 -24.39
CA SER A 808 -45.31 3.04 -25.08
C SER A 808 -45.76 3.01 -26.54
N HIS A 809 -46.71 3.86 -26.93
CA HIS A 809 -47.15 4.04 -28.31
C HIS A 809 -46.01 4.49 -29.25
N TYR A 810 -45.05 5.29 -28.78
CA TYR A 810 -43.92 5.77 -29.59
C TYR A 810 -42.81 4.73 -29.79
N LEU A 811 -42.80 3.67 -28.97
CA LEU A 811 -41.79 2.61 -28.99
C LEU A 811 -42.52 1.25 -28.95
N PRO A 812 -43.02 0.74 -30.10
CA PRO A 812 -43.97 -0.38 -30.12
C PRO A 812 -43.44 -1.69 -29.53
N PHE A 813 -42.11 -1.86 -29.43
CA PHE A 813 -41.50 -3.00 -28.74
C PHE A 813 -41.70 -2.96 -27.20
N LEU A 814 -42.06 -1.82 -26.63
CA LEU A 814 -42.45 -1.67 -25.22
C LEU A 814 -43.96 -1.88 -24.99
N ALA A 815 -44.79 -1.87 -26.04
CA ALA A 815 -46.24 -2.07 -25.90
C ALA A 815 -46.65 -3.36 -25.16
N PRO A 816 -45.95 -4.52 -25.32
CA PRO A 816 -46.25 -5.72 -24.52
C PRO A 816 -46.04 -5.53 -23.01
N LEU A 817 -45.15 -4.60 -22.60
CA LEU A 817 -44.87 -4.27 -21.20
C LEU A 817 -45.89 -3.27 -20.61
N ALA A 818 -46.73 -2.65 -21.45
CA ALA A 818 -47.79 -1.74 -21.01
C ALA A 818 -49.15 -2.42 -20.82
N GLY A 819 -49.24 -3.74 -21.06
CA GLY A 819 -50.46 -4.53 -21.05
C GLY A 819 -50.81 -5.13 -19.67
N PRO A 820 -50.52 -6.42 -19.43
CA PRO A 820 -51.00 -7.13 -18.25
C PRO A 820 -50.24 -6.78 -16.96
N ASP A 821 -50.97 -6.66 -15.85
CA ASP A 821 -50.50 -6.41 -14.47
C ASP A 821 -49.72 -7.59 -13.83
N GLY A 822 -48.97 -8.34 -14.63
CA GLY A 822 -48.16 -9.46 -14.16
C GLY A 822 -46.93 -9.01 -13.37
N TRP A 823 -46.53 -9.81 -12.38
CA TRP A 823 -45.25 -9.68 -11.67
C TRP A 823 -44.05 -9.58 -12.64
N VAL A 824 -44.07 -10.35 -13.74
CA VAL A 824 -43.06 -10.30 -14.82
C VAL A 824 -42.91 -8.89 -15.41
N THR A 825 -44.02 -8.15 -15.56
CA THR A 825 -44.03 -6.77 -16.04
C THR A 825 -43.36 -5.83 -15.03
N GLY A 826 -43.65 -6.00 -13.74
CA GLY A 826 -42.97 -5.29 -12.65
C GLY A 826 -41.46 -5.54 -12.64
N LEU A 827 -41.02 -6.80 -12.73
CA LEU A 827 -39.61 -7.17 -12.81
C LEU A 827 -38.91 -6.55 -14.02
N ALA A 828 -39.54 -6.60 -15.19
CA ALA A 828 -39.00 -6.05 -16.45
C ALA A 828 -38.89 -4.52 -16.47
N LEU A 829 -39.80 -3.81 -15.79
CA LEU A 829 -39.82 -2.34 -15.74
C LEU A 829 -39.07 -1.75 -14.53
N CYS A 830 -38.85 -2.51 -13.46
CA CYS A 830 -38.21 -2.03 -12.24
C CYS A 830 -36.81 -2.59 -12.04
N LEU A 831 -36.70 -3.92 -11.91
CA LEU A 831 -35.45 -4.58 -11.54
C LEU A 831 -34.45 -4.59 -12.71
N ALA A 832 -34.91 -4.90 -13.92
CA ALA A 832 -34.02 -4.97 -15.08
C ALA A 832 -33.35 -3.61 -15.42
N PRO A 833 -34.06 -2.46 -15.45
CA PRO A 833 -33.43 -1.14 -15.57
C PRO A 833 -32.46 -0.82 -14.43
N ALA A 834 -32.81 -1.13 -13.18
CA ALA A 834 -31.94 -0.88 -12.03
C ALA A 834 -30.64 -1.70 -12.10
N VAL A 835 -30.72 -3.00 -12.43
CA VAL A 835 -29.55 -3.86 -12.61
C VAL A 835 -28.69 -3.39 -13.80
N ALA A 836 -29.30 -3.11 -14.95
CA ALA A 836 -28.60 -2.60 -16.13
C ALA A 836 -27.87 -1.27 -15.84
N ALA A 837 -28.52 -0.33 -15.15
CA ALA A 837 -27.90 0.92 -14.72
C ALA A 837 -26.66 0.67 -13.84
N THR A 838 -26.78 -0.19 -12.83
CA THR A 838 -25.65 -0.51 -11.94
C THR A 838 -24.49 -1.19 -12.68
N LEU A 839 -24.79 -2.07 -13.64
CA LEU A 839 -23.80 -2.72 -14.48
C LEU A 839 -23.07 -1.69 -15.37
N PHE A 840 -23.79 -0.83 -16.10
CA PHE A 840 -23.15 0.20 -16.94
C PHE A 840 -22.31 1.18 -16.11
N ILE A 841 -22.82 1.63 -14.95
CA ILE A 841 -22.09 2.53 -14.04
C ILE A 841 -20.82 1.84 -13.50
N SER A 842 -20.90 0.58 -13.07
CA SER A 842 -19.72 -0.15 -12.56
C SER A 842 -18.65 -0.38 -13.62
N ILE A 843 -19.03 -0.71 -14.85
CA ILE A 843 -18.10 -0.85 -15.98
C ILE A 843 -17.45 0.50 -16.31
N ALA A 844 -18.22 1.59 -16.36
CA ALA A 844 -17.69 2.93 -16.60
C ALA A 844 -16.67 3.35 -15.51
N VAL A 845 -16.98 3.12 -14.23
CA VAL A 845 -16.07 3.40 -13.11
C VAL A 845 -14.80 2.53 -13.18
N ALA A 846 -14.91 1.26 -13.58
CA ALA A 846 -13.75 0.38 -13.76
C ALA A 846 -12.84 0.85 -14.91
N ILE A 847 -13.42 1.26 -16.05
CA ILE A 847 -12.67 1.83 -17.19
C ILE A 847 -11.99 3.14 -16.78
N ILE A 848 -12.67 4.02 -16.04
CA ILE A 848 -12.07 5.27 -15.51
C ILE A 848 -10.89 4.93 -14.59
N GLY A 849 -11.04 4.00 -13.65
CA GLY A 849 -9.96 3.59 -12.72
C GLY A 849 -8.76 2.90 -13.37
N TYR A 850 -8.94 2.29 -14.55
CA TYR A 850 -7.85 1.76 -15.37
C TYR A 850 -7.18 2.88 -16.17
N THR A 851 -7.97 3.70 -16.87
CA THR A 851 -7.46 4.75 -17.78
C THR A 851 -6.79 5.91 -17.05
N THR A 852 -7.14 6.20 -15.79
CA THR A 852 -6.44 7.22 -15.01
C THR A 852 -4.98 6.87 -14.75
N GLN A 853 -4.60 5.59 -14.73
CA GLN A 853 -3.20 5.16 -14.57
C GLN A 853 -2.30 5.71 -15.70
N ALA A 854 -2.86 5.95 -16.90
CA ALA A 854 -2.15 6.55 -18.03
C ALA A 854 -2.06 8.10 -17.99
N THR A 855 -2.59 8.77 -16.95
CA THR A 855 -2.57 10.25 -16.87
C THR A 855 -1.20 10.85 -16.55
N GLY A 856 -0.25 10.03 -16.11
CA GLY A 856 1.12 10.43 -15.79
C GLY A 856 1.25 11.25 -14.50
N ALA A 857 0.52 10.91 -13.44
CA ALA A 857 0.67 11.59 -12.14
C ALA A 857 1.94 11.13 -11.41
N ILE A 858 2.75 12.08 -10.90
CA ILE A 858 3.98 11.80 -10.12
C ILE A 858 3.70 11.07 -8.82
N SER A 859 2.55 11.32 -8.18
CA SER A 859 2.20 10.70 -6.91
C SER A 859 0.97 9.81 -6.99
N ILE A 860 0.94 8.75 -6.16
CA ILE A 860 -0.18 7.82 -6.04
C ILE A 860 -1.39 8.55 -5.45
N SER A 861 -1.19 9.37 -4.42
CA SER A 861 -2.18 10.27 -3.82
C SER A 861 -2.81 11.21 -4.86
N GLY A 862 -2.02 11.73 -5.79
CA GLY A 862 -2.46 12.59 -6.89
C GLY A 862 -3.28 11.83 -7.93
N LEU A 863 -2.85 10.61 -8.28
CA LEU A 863 -3.58 9.71 -9.17
C LEU A 863 -4.95 9.32 -8.60
N GLU A 864 -5.01 8.97 -7.31
CA GLU A 864 -6.26 8.67 -6.62
C GLU A 864 -7.18 9.87 -6.55
N MET A 865 -6.64 11.05 -6.26
CA MET A 865 -7.39 12.30 -6.26
C MET A 865 -8.03 12.60 -7.63
N ILE A 866 -7.30 12.38 -8.72
CA ILE A 866 -7.80 12.54 -10.09
C ILE A 866 -8.89 11.50 -10.38
N THR A 867 -8.66 10.24 -10.02
CA THR A 867 -9.61 9.13 -10.21
C THR A 867 -10.92 9.39 -9.47
N PHE A 868 -10.83 9.77 -8.19
CA PHE A 868 -11.98 10.10 -7.35
C PHE A 868 -12.78 11.27 -7.92
N LYS A 869 -12.11 12.34 -8.35
CA LYS A 869 -12.74 13.50 -9.01
C LYS A 869 -13.45 13.09 -10.31
N ALA A 870 -12.80 12.32 -11.17
CA ALA A 870 -13.38 11.85 -12.42
C ALA A 870 -14.63 10.98 -12.18
N CYS A 871 -14.55 10.00 -11.28
CA CYS A 871 -15.70 9.18 -10.89
C CYS A 871 -16.85 10.02 -10.30
N PHE A 872 -16.55 10.97 -9.40
CA PHE A 872 -17.56 11.86 -8.83
C PHE A 872 -18.29 12.69 -9.91
N TYR A 873 -17.55 13.30 -10.85
CA TYR A 873 -18.16 14.11 -11.90
C TYR A 873 -18.94 13.26 -12.91
N VAL A 874 -18.47 12.07 -13.29
CA VAL A 874 -19.22 11.16 -14.18
C VAL A 874 -20.50 10.64 -13.50
N LEU A 875 -20.44 10.27 -12.21
CA LEU A 875 -21.64 9.89 -11.46
C LEU A 875 -22.64 11.06 -11.33
N THR A 876 -22.16 12.27 -11.06
CA THR A 876 -23.04 13.45 -10.90
C THR A 876 -23.66 13.89 -12.22
N VAL A 877 -22.85 14.05 -13.27
CA VAL A 877 -23.30 14.61 -14.56
C VAL A 877 -24.02 13.56 -15.41
N VAL A 878 -23.49 12.33 -15.48
CA VAL A 878 -24.03 11.29 -16.37
C VAL A 878 -25.02 10.38 -15.64
N ALA A 879 -24.64 9.83 -14.47
CA ALA A 879 -25.51 8.87 -13.78
C ALA A 879 -26.73 9.51 -13.11
N ALA A 880 -26.65 10.78 -12.69
CA ALA A 880 -27.78 11.51 -12.10
C ALA A 880 -28.39 12.55 -13.05
N VAL A 881 -27.65 13.60 -13.44
CA VAL A 881 -28.23 14.72 -14.21
C VAL A 881 -28.72 14.25 -15.59
N TRP A 882 -27.89 13.57 -16.38
CA TRP A 882 -28.28 13.08 -17.71
C TRP A 882 -29.42 12.06 -17.65
N LEU A 883 -29.35 11.05 -16.76
CA LEU A 883 -30.42 10.07 -16.58
C LEU A 883 -31.78 10.74 -16.30
N MET A 884 -31.78 11.78 -15.46
CA MET A 884 -32.99 12.53 -15.12
C MET A 884 -33.48 13.43 -16.24
N THR A 885 -32.58 14.15 -16.93
CA THR A 885 -32.99 15.01 -18.05
C THR A 885 -33.49 14.20 -19.24
N ILE A 886 -32.81 13.10 -19.61
CA ILE A 886 -33.25 12.28 -20.74
C ILE A 886 -34.54 11.54 -20.42
N GLY A 887 -34.72 11.02 -19.21
CA GLY A 887 -35.97 10.42 -18.77
C GLY A 887 -37.14 11.41 -18.78
N ALA A 888 -36.93 12.63 -18.29
CA ALA A 888 -37.94 13.69 -18.34
C ALA A 888 -38.30 14.12 -19.78
N ILE A 889 -37.32 14.17 -20.69
CA ILE A 889 -37.54 14.46 -22.11
C ILE A 889 -38.31 13.32 -22.79
N LEU A 890 -37.90 12.07 -22.56
CA LEU A 890 -38.54 10.86 -23.08
C LEU A 890 -40.02 10.77 -22.64
N PHE A 891 -40.30 10.96 -21.35
CA PHE A 891 -41.66 11.03 -20.81
C PHE A 891 -42.51 12.10 -21.52
N SER A 892 -41.91 13.24 -21.88
CA SER A 892 -42.61 14.35 -22.52
C SER A 892 -42.89 14.19 -24.03
N MET A 893 -42.51 13.07 -24.68
CA MET A 893 -42.62 12.90 -26.15
C MET A 893 -44.01 13.23 -26.72
N GLN A 894 -45.08 12.85 -26.02
CA GLN A 894 -46.45 13.19 -26.43
C GLN A 894 -46.66 14.71 -26.54
N ALA A 895 -46.26 15.49 -25.52
CA ALA A 895 -46.39 16.95 -25.48
C ALA A 895 -45.53 17.67 -26.53
N TRP A 896 -44.40 17.07 -26.93
CA TRP A 896 -43.64 17.56 -28.07
C TRP A 896 -44.42 17.38 -29.38
N SER A 897 -45.03 16.20 -29.58
CA SER A 897 -45.82 15.89 -30.78
C SER A 897 -47.13 16.69 -30.89
N THR A 898 -47.84 16.92 -29.79
CA THR A 898 -49.10 17.69 -29.77
C THR A 898 -48.88 19.19 -29.62
N GLY A 899 -47.67 19.63 -29.24
CA GLY A 899 -47.32 21.04 -29.06
C GLY A 899 -47.82 21.70 -27.78
N HIS A 900 -48.60 21.01 -26.95
CA HIS A 900 -49.25 21.56 -25.76
C HIS A 900 -48.48 21.19 -24.48
N GLU A 901 -48.42 22.12 -23.52
CA GLU A 901 -47.89 21.92 -22.15
C GLU A 901 -46.47 21.32 -21.98
N ARG A 902 -45.62 21.39 -23.01
CA ARG A 902 -44.25 20.81 -23.06
C ARG A 902 -43.44 20.92 -21.76
N THR A 903 -43.38 22.10 -21.15
CA THR A 903 -42.58 22.32 -19.92
C THR A 903 -43.15 21.61 -18.70
N ARG A 904 -44.49 21.59 -18.56
CA ARG A 904 -45.19 20.93 -17.44
C ARG A 904 -45.03 19.41 -17.50
N THR A 905 -45.12 18.82 -18.69
CA THR A 905 -44.90 17.37 -18.87
C THR A 905 -43.45 16.95 -18.64
N VAL A 906 -42.46 17.79 -18.99
CA VAL A 906 -41.04 17.54 -18.63
C VAL A 906 -40.86 17.59 -17.11
N ALA A 907 -41.48 18.55 -16.41
CA ALA A 907 -41.43 18.62 -14.94
C ALA A 907 -42.04 17.37 -14.29
N ASP A 908 -43.23 16.95 -14.73
CA ASP A 908 -43.89 15.74 -14.23
C ASP A 908 -43.05 14.47 -14.52
N GLY A 909 -42.42 14.38 -15.71
CA GLY A 909 -41.48 13.31 -16.05
C GLY A 909 -40.24 13.26 -15.16
N SER A 910 -39.71 14.41 -14.74
CA SER A 910 -38.59 14.46 -13.79
C SER A 910 -38.96 13.94 -12.40
N ILE A 911 -40.22 14.08 -11.99
CA ILE A 911 -40.74 13.47 -10.75
C ILE A 911 -40.94 11.96 -10.98
N TYR A 912 -41.49 11.55 -12.13
CA TYR A 912 -41.71 10.14 -12.45
C TYR A 912 -40.40 9.34 -12.36
N MET A 913 -39.31 9.86 -12.92
CA MET A 913 -37.97 9.24 -12.90
C MET A 913 -37.37 9.06 -11.50
N SER A 914 -37.90 9.73 -10.47
CA SER A 914 -37.49 9.48 -9.07
C SER A 914 -37.76 8.03 -8.64
N PHE A 915 -38.77 7.37 -9.21
CA PHE A 915 -39.04 5.96 -8.97
C PHE A 915 -37.90 5.05 -9.47
N LEU A 916 -37.34 5.31 -10.66
CA LEU A 916 -36.15 4.59 -11.13
C LEU A 916 -34.95 4.82 -10.22
N ALA A 917 -34.77 6.05 -9.71
CA ALA A 917 -33.71 6.33 -8.73
C ALA A 917 -33.91 5.57 -7.41
N LEU A 918 -35.16 5.42 -6.92
CA LEU A 918 -35.46 4.57 -5.76
C LEU A 918 -35.04 3.12 -6.01
N MET A 919 -35.41 2.54 -7.17
CA MET A 919 -35.06 1.16 -7.52
C MET A 919 -33.55 0.95 -7.63
N LEU A 920 -32.85 1.87 -8.28
CA LEU A 920 -31.40 1.86 -8.40
C LEU A 920 -30.76 1.91 -7.00
N VAL A 921 -31.19 2.85 -6.16
CA VAL A 921 -30.71 2.96 -4.77
C VAL A 921 -30.97 1.69 -3.98
N LEU A 922 -32.18 1.11 -4.01
CA LEU A 922 -32.50 -0.11 -3.26
C LEU A 922 -31.66 -1.31 -3.69
N ASN A 923 -31.48 -1.51 -5.00
CA ASN A 923 -30.63 -2.57 -5.55
C ASN A 923 -29.16 -2.41 -5.07
N VAL A 924 -28.63 -1.20 -5.11
CA VAL A 924 -27.27 -0.89 -4.64
C VAL A 924 -27.14 -0.95 -3.11
N ALA A 925 -28.17 -0.52 -2.37
CA ALA A 925 -28.20 -0.41 -0.91
C ALA A 925 -27.87 -1.72 -0.22
N ILE A 926 -28.34 -2.82 -0.78
CA ILE A 926 -28.25 -4.14 -0.17
C ILE A 926 -27.07 -4.94 -0.75
N ILE A 927 -26.88 -4.92 -2.07
CA ILE A 927 -25.86 -5.73 -2.75
C ILE A 927 -24.45 -5.14 -2.60
N SER A 928 -24.30 -3.82 -2.74
CA SER A 928 -22.96 -3.20 -2.78
C SER A 928 -22.17 -3.34 -1.46
N PRO A 929 -22.74 -3.09 -0.26
CA PRO A 929 -22.03 -3.32 1.00
C PRO A 929 -21.61 -4.78 1.20
N ALA A 930 -22.45 -5.72 0.73
CA ALA A 930 -22.19 -7.15 0.82
C ALA A 930 -21.01 -7.57 -0.07
N LEU A 931 -20.97 -7.12 -1.33
CA LEU A 931 -19.86 -7.35 -2.26
C LEU A 931 -18.56 -6.69 -1.81
N LEU A 932 -18.65 -5.51 -1.19
CA LEU A 932 -17.54 -4.76 -0.63
C LEU A 932 -16.90 -5.48 0.58
N LEU A 933 -17.70 -6.15 1.41
CA LEU A 933 -17.22 -7.07 2.46
C LEU A 933 -16.66 -8.37 1.89
N LEU A 934 -17.38 -9.03 0.98
CA LEU A 934 -17.02 -10.35 0.44
C LEU A 934 -15.78 -10.34 -0.47
N GLN A 935 -15.52 -9.22 -1.16
CA GLN A 935 -14.38 -9.06 -2.07
C GLN A 935 -14.17 -10.27 -3.01
N PRO A 936 -15.18 -10.69 -3.79
CA PRO A 936 -15.21 -12.02 -4.44
C PRO A 936 -13.98 -12.29 -5.32
N TRP A 937 -13.50 -11.28 -6.07
CA TRP A 937 -12.28 -11.39 -6.88
C TRP A 937 -11.01 -11.64 -6.05
N ARG A 938 -10.94 -11.10 -4.82
CA ARG A 938 -9.83 -11.34 -3.88
C ARG A 938 -9.95 -12.74 -3.27
N LEU A 939 -11.14 -13.10 -2.81
CA LEU A 939 -11.45 -14.39 -2.21
C LEU A 939 -11.17 -15.58 -3.15
N LEU A 940 -11.41 -15.42 -4.47
CA LEU A 940 -11.09 -16.43 -5.47
C LEU A 940 -9.59 -16.44 -5.84
N ARG A 941 -8.97 -15.26 -5.94
CA ARG A 941 -7.57 -15.14 -6.39
C ARG A 941 -6.56 -15.57 -5.33
N ILE A 942 -6.73 -15.18 -4.06
CA ILE A 942 -5.72 -15.44 -3.02
C ILE A 942 -5.45 -16.95 -2.83
N PRO A 943 -6.46 -17.82 -2.58
CA PRO A 943 -6.21 -19.25 -2.40
C PRO A 943 -5.69 -19.94 -3.67
N ALA A 944 -5.96 -19.37 -4.86
CA ALA A 944 -5.39 -19.87 -6.10
C ALA A 944 -3.90 -19.47 -6.25
N SER A 945 -3.53 -18.23 -5.91
CA SER A 945 -2.12 -17.81 -5.89
C SER A 945 -1.33 -18.49 -4.77
N GLU A 946 -1.93 -18.72 -3.61
CA GLU A 946 -1.29 -19.41 -2.48
C GLU A 946 -0.99 -20.88 -2.83
N LYS A 947 -1.94 -21.60 -3.45
CA LYS A 947 -1.73 -22.97 -3.94
C LYS A 947 -0.69 -23.09 -5.05
N ASN A 948 -0.46 -22.01 -5.79
CA ASN A 948 0.55 -21.95 -6.84
C ASN A 948 1.92 -21.44 -6.32
N ALA A 949 1.98 -20.92 -5.09
CA ALA A 949 3.22 -20.45 -4.49
C ALA A 949 4.05 -21.65 -4.01
N VAL A 950 5.31 -21.68 -4.43
CA VAL A 950 6.31 -22.66 -4.00
C VAL A 950 7.17 -22.08 -2.88
N THR A 951 7.58 -20.81 -2.99
CA THR A 951 8.50 -20.17 -2.03
C THR A 951 7.75 -19.41 -0.92
N PRO A 952 8.36 -19.20 0.27
CA PRO A 952 7.77 -18.37 1.31
C PRO A 952 7.46 -16.94 0.84
N ARG A 953 8.35 -16.36 0.03
CA ARG A 953 8.20 -15.02 -0.57
C ARG A 953 6.97 -14.94 -1.48
N GLN A 954 6.80 -15.92 -2.38
CA GLN A 954 5.59 -16.02 -3.22
C GLN A 954 4.31 -16.13 -2.39
N ARG A 955 4.33 -16.91 -1.29
CA ARG A 955 3.19 -17.04 -0.37
C ARG A 955 2.88 -15.74 0.35
N PHE A 956 3.90 -15.00 0.81
CA PHE A 956 3.74 -13.66 1.38
C PHE A 956 3.15 -12.66 0.37
N ARG A 957 3.71 -12.59 -0.85
CA ARG A 957 3.20 -11.75 -1.95
C ARG A 957 1.73 -12.08 -2.31
N ALA A 958 1.31 -13.34 -2.21
CA ALA A 958 -0.08 -13.76 -2.45
C ALA A 958 -1.07 -13.24 -1.38
N VAL A 959 -0.66 -13.18 -0.11
CA VAL A 959 -1.52 -12.76 1.02
C VAL A 959 -1.43 -11.24 1.28
N TYR A 960 -0.36 -10.57 0.84
CA TYR A 960 -0.02 -9.17 1.12
C TYR A 960 -1.22 -8.19 1.11
N PRO A 961 -1.35 -7.30 2.13
CA PRO A 961 -2.49 -6.41 2.25
C PRO A 961 -2.55 -5.40 1.11
N ARG A 962 -3.67 -5.42 0.38
CA ARG A 962 -3.97 -4.39 -0.61
C ARG A 962 -4.27 -3.05 0.06
N THR A 963 -4.12 -1.99 -0.73
CA THR A 963 -4.52 -0.63 -0.39
C THR A 963 -6.03 -0.45 -0.51
N TYR A 964 -6.63 0.35 0.38
CA TYR A 964 -8.04 0.72 0.29
C TYR A 964 -8.32 1.65 -0.92
N ASN A 965 -9.35 1.36 -1.72
CA ASN A 965 -9.77 2.21 -2.85
C ASN A 965 -10.99 3.04 -2.47
N ALA A 966 -10.77 4.32 -2.14
CA ALA A 966 -11.83 5.24 -1.74
C ALA A 966 -12.87 5.49 -2.84
N SER A 967 -12.49 5.46 -4.13
CA SER A 967 -13.42 5.74 -5.24
C SER A 967 -14.47 4.64 -5.38
N PHE A 968 -14.07 3.37 -5.30
CA PHE A 968 -14.98 2.23 -5.37
C PHE A 968 -15.93 2.19 -4.17
N ALA A 969 -15.37 2.29 -2.97
CA ALA A 969 -16.11 2.11 -1.73
C ALA A 969 -17.07 3.28 -1.41
N MET A 970 -16.67 4.52 -1.70
CA MET A 970 -17.53 5.69 -1.51
C MET A 970 -18.50 5.93 -2.68
N GLY A 971 -18.22 5.38 -3.88
CA GLY A 971 -18.96 5.69 -5.11
C GLY A 971 -20.47 5.42 -5.02
N CYS A 972 -20.86 4.31 -4.38
CA CYS A 972 -22.26 3.99 -4.16
C CYS A 972 -22.94 4.98 -3.19
N CYS A 973 -22.27 5.35 -2.10
CA CYS A 973 -22.75 6.36 -1.14
C CYS A 973 -22.88 7.74 -1.78
N ILE A 974 -21.94 8.11 -2.65
CA ILE A 974 -21.98 9.37 -3.43
C ILE A 974 -23.20 9.38 -4.34
N LEU A 975 -23.45 8.30 -5.10
CA LEU A 975 -24.61 8.16 -5.97
C LEU A 975 -25.93 8.25 -5.18
N GLY A 976 -26.03 7.52 -4.07
CA GLY A 976 -27.19 7.59 -3.16
C GLY A 976 -27.41 8.99 -2.60
N LEU A 977 -26.34 9.69 -2.19
CA LEU A 977 -26.43 11.07 -1.71
C LEU A 977 -26.88 12.04 -2.80
N ILE A 978 -26.41 11.89 -4.04
CA ILE A 978 -26.87 12.73 -5.17
C ILE A 978 -28.38 12.53 -5.40
N PHE A 979 -28.90 11.32 -5.27
CA PHE A 979 -30.34 11.05 -5.33
C PHE A 979 -31.11 11.56 -4.10
N ALA A 980 -30.54 11.48 -2.90
CA ALA A 980 -31.14 12.09 -1.70
C ALA A 980 -31.18 13.62 -1.78
N SER A 981 -30.12 14.26 -2.27
CA SER A 981 -30.01 15.72 -2.43
C SER A 981 -30.74 16.27 -3.66
N THR A 982 -31.40 15.42 -4.44
CA THR A 982 -32.33 15.82 -5.51
C THR A 982 -33.77 15.52 -5.12
N PHE A 983 -34.07 14.33 -4.58
CA PHE A 983 -35.45 13.85 -4.45
C PHE A 983 -35.98 13.66 -3.02
N SER A 984 -35.20 13.82 -1.94
CA SER A 984 -35.66 13.47 -0.57
C SER A 984 -36.95 14.15 -0.08
N LEU A 985 -37.34 15.30 -0.65
CA LEU A 985 -38.67 15.88 -0.45
C LEU A 985 -39.63 15.67 -1.63
N ILE A 986 -39.13 15.64 -2.87
CA ILE A 986 -39.96 15.44 -4.07
C ILE A 986 -40.63 14.05 -4.05
N PHE A 987 -39.89 13.03 -3.63
CA PHE A 987 -40.36 11.67 -3.42
C PHE A 987 -39.74 11.09 -2.13
N PRO A 988 -40.42 11.28 -0.97
CA PRO A 988 -39.86 10.98 0.36
C PRO A 988 -39.36 9.55 0.59
N LEU A 989 -39.84 8.56 -0.17
CA LEU A 989 -39.44 7.15 -0.05
C LEU A 989 -37.96 6.90 -0.43
N ILE A 990 -37.33 7.78 -1.21
CA ILE A 990 -35.88 7.66 -1.51
C ILE A 990 -35.03 7.85 -0.26
N GLY A 991 -35.44 8.71 0.68
CA GLY A 991 -34.68 9.00 1.89
C GLY A 991 -34.31 7.73 2.66
N PRO A 992 -35.29 6.94 3.15
CA PRO A 992 -35.04 5.68 3.84
C PRO A 992 -34.15 4.68 3.07
N ALA A 993 -34.32 4.56 1.76
CA ALA A 993 -33.48 3.68 0.94
C ALA A 993 -32.00 4.12 0.94
N VAL A 994 -31.73 5.43 0.87
CA VAL A 994 -30.36 5.97 0.98
C VAL A 994 -29.85 5.87 2.42
N VAL A 995 -30.70 6.02 3.46
CA VAL A 995 -30.31 5.78 4.86
C VAL A 995 -29.81 4.34 5.04
N ILE A 996 -30.52 3.34 4.50
CA ILE A 996 -30.13 1.93 4.54
C ILE A 996 -28.79 1.72 3.83
N LEU A 997 -28.63 2.24 2.61
CA LEU A 997 -27.37 2.20 1.86
C LEU A 997 -26.19 2.75 2.67
N VAL A 998 -26.31 3.96 3.20
CA VAL A 998 -25.20 4.62 3.92
C VAL A 998 -24.94 3.95 5.28
N PHE A 999 -25.96 3.39 5.93
CA PHE A 999 -25.79 2.65 7.18
C PHE A 999 -25.07 1.31 6.98
N LEU A 1000 -25.47 0.53 5.97
CA LEU A 1000 -24.84 -0.75 5.66
C LEU A 1000 -23.41 -0.57 5.13
N THR A 1001 -23.14 0.46 4.31
CA THR A 1001 -21.76 0.79 3.92
C THR A 1001 -20.94 1.29 5.10
N LEU A 1002 -21.50 2.05 6.05
CA LEU A 1002 -20.79 2.45 7.28
C LEU A 1002 -20.30 1.25 8.10
N ILE A 1003 -21.15 0.24 8.29
CA ILE A 1003 -20.78 -1.00 9.00
C ILE A 1003 -19.68 -1.74 8.23
N ALA A 1004 -19.88 -1.94 6.93
CA ALA A 1004 -18.93 -2.62 6.06
C ALA A 1004 -17.55 -1.93 6.05
N HIS A 1005 -17.55 -0.60 5.91
CA HIS A 1005 -16.36 0.24 5.86
C HIS A 1005 -15.57 0.23 7.18
N ARG A 1006 -16.29 0.36 8.32
CA ARG A 1006 -15.72 0.26 9.68
C ARG A 1006 -14.98 -1.07 9.88
N TYR A 1007 -15.52 -2.17 9.37
CA TYR A 1007 -14.85 -3.48 9.41
C TYR A 1007 -13.59 -3.50 8.54
N LEU A 1008 -13.70 -3.04 7.29
CA LEU A 1008 -12.61 -3.13 6.30
C LEU A 1008 -11.37 -2.31 6.66
N ILE A 1009 -11.55 -1.07 7.16
CA ILE A 1009 -10.43 -0.24 7.65
C ILE A 1009 -9.82 -0.84 8.93
N GLY A 1010 -10.67 -1.41 9.78
CA GLY A 1010 -10.27 -2.00 11.05
C GLY A 1010 -9.40 -3.24 10.89
N TYR A 1011 -9.72 -4.11 9.93
CA TYR A 1011 -9.20 -5.48 9.90
C TYR A 1011 -8.61 -5.95 8.56
N VAL A 1012 -8.99 -5.36 7.42
CA VAL A 1012 -8.73 -5.96 6.09
C VAL A 1012 -7.72 -5.21 5.23
N TYR A 1013 -7.69 -3.88 5.29
CA TYR A 1013 -6.77 -3.07 4.49
C TYR A 1013 -5.63 -2.51 5.35
N GLY A 1014 -4.38 -2.75 4.96
CA GLY A 1014 -3.21 -2.13 5.61
C GLY A 1014 -3.08 -0.66 5.21
N ARG A 1015 -2.44 0.17 6.05
CA ARG A 1015 -2.09 1.55 5.70
C ARG A 1015 -0.79 1.59 4.89
N THR A 1016 -0.78 0.84 3.80
CA THR A 1016 0.33 0.70 2.84
C THR A 1016 0.39 1.87 1.84
N ARG A 1017 -0.21 3.01 2.19
CA ARG A 1017 -0.18 4.26 1.42
C ARG A 1017 0.07 5.44 2.34
N SER A 1018 0.65 6.47 1.75
CA SER A 1018 0.86 7.78 2.35
C SER A 1018 -0.44 8.42 2.85
N GLN A 1019 -0.37 9.13 3.96
CA GLN A 1019 -1.49 9.93 4.47
C GLN A 1019 -1.48 11.33 3.82
N THR A 1020 -2.63 11.83 3.38
CA THR A 1020 -2.77 13.17 2.78
C THR A 1020 -3.37 14.21 3.73
N GLY A 1021 -3.61 13.84 5.00
CA GLY A 1021 -4.25 14.71 5.99
C GLY A 1021 -5.70 15.07 5.63
N GLY A 1022 -6.42 14.14 5.00
CA GLY A 1022 -7.84 14.31 4.68
C GLY A 1022 -8.16 15.09 3.40
N LEU A 1023 -7.28 15.15 2.40
CA LEU A 1023 -7.49 16.00 1.20
C LEU A 1023 -8.74 15.60 0.41
N VAL A 1024 -8.94 14.29 0.19
CA VAL A 1024 -10.13 13.76 -0.53
C VAL A 1024 -11.41 14.13 0.20
N GLN A 1025 -11.38 14.12 1.53
CA GLN A 1025 -12.48 14.30 2.45
C GLN A 1025 -12.87 15.78 2.53
N ILE A 1026 -11.90 16.70 2.56
CA ILE A 1026 -12.11 18.15 2.45
C ILE A 1026 -12.74 18.50 1.08
N TRP A 1027 -12.20 17.93 -0.01
CA TRP A 1027 -12.76 18.13 -1.35
C TRP A 1027 -14.19 17.56 -1.47
N LEU A 1028 -14.41 16.35 -0.94
CA LEU A 1028 -15.72 15.70 -0.92
C LEU A 1028 -16.72 16.54 -0.11
N LEU A 1029 -16.42 16.93 1.13
CA LEU A 1029 -17.31 17.75 1.96
C LEU A 1029 -17.71 19.06 1.28
N LYS A 1030 -16.75 19.74 0.62
CA LYS A 1030 -17.04 20.91 -0.21
C LYS A 1030 -18.05 20.58 -1.32
N ARG A 1031 -17.85 19.46 -2.04
CA ARG A 1031 -18.75 19.00 -3.10
C ARG A 1031 -20.12 18.55 -2.59
N LEU A 1032 -20.20 17.93 -1.41
CA LEU A 1032 -21.48 17.59 -0.77
C LEU A 1032 -22.28 18.85 -0.45
N GLY A 1033 -21.62 19.91 0.04
CA GLY A 1033 -22.24 21.21 0.26
C GLY A 1033 -22.84 21.80 -1.03
N THR A 1034 -22.16 21.65 -2.18
CA THR A 1034 -22.72 22.07 -3.47
C THR A 1034 -23.87 21.18 -3.95
N LEU A 1035 -23.87 19.89 -3.62
CA LEU A 1035 -24.97 18.96 -3.98
C LEU A 1035 -26.27 19.26 -3.24
N VAL A 1036 -26.24 19.88 -2.04
CA VAL A 1036 -27.46 20.31 -1.33
C VAL A 1036 -28.28 21.31 -2.15
N ALA A 1037 -27.64 22.09 -3.02
CA ALA A 1037 -28.33 23.05 -3.89
C ALA A 1037 -29.19 22.39 -4.98
N PHE A 1038 -28.96 21.11 -5.31
CA PHE A 1038 -29.76 20.41 -6.34
C PHE A 1038 -31.24 20.29 -5.95
N GLN A 1039 -31.55 20.20 -4.66
CA GLN A 1039 -32.92 20.06 -4.17
C GLN A 1039 -33.78 21.31 -4.41
N PRO A 1040 -33.41 22.52 -3.93
CA PRO A 1040 -34.13 23.74 -4.27
C PRO A 1040 -34.03 24.09 -5.76
N PHE A 1041 -32.95 23.72 -6.45
CA PHE A 1041 -32.82 23.94 -7.89
C PHE A 1041 -33.89 23.16 -8.68
N LEU A 1042 -33.96 21.84 -8.52
CA LEU A 1042 -34.92 21.00 -9.23
C LEU A 1042 -36.37 21.35 -8.87
N MET A 1043 -36.65 21.56 -7.58
CA MET A 1043 -38.00 21.94 -7.12
C MET A 1043 -38.40 23.34 -7.61
N GLY A 1044 -37.44 24.28 -7.68
CA GLY A 1044 -37.65 25.62 -8.25
C GLY A 1044 -37.98 25.57 -9.73
N LEU A 1045 -37.28 24.73 -10.51
CA LEU A 1045 -37.60 24.49 -11.93
C LEU A 1045 -39.01 23.91 -12.10
N ILE A 1046 -39.39 22.91 -11.29
CA ILE A 1046 -40.74 22.31 -11.32
C ILE A 1046 -41.83 23.37 -11.03
N PHE A 1047 -41.63 24.26 -10.06
CA PHE A 1047 -42.60 25.32 -9.76
C PHE A 1047 -42.65 26.40 -10.84
N LEU A 1048 -41.52 26.68 -11.50
CA LEU A 1048 -41.44 27.62 -12.62
C LEU A 1048 -42.32 27.19 -13.80
N THR A 1049 -42.36 25.89 -14.13
CA THR A 1049 -43.20 25.38 -15.23
C THR A 1049 -44.71 25.58 -15.00
N ARG A 1050 -45.11 25.81 -13.74
CA ARG A 1050 -46.49 26.00 -13.30
C ARG A 1050 -46.83 27.45 -12.95
N ARG A 1051 -45.97 28.40 -13.36
CA ARG A 1051 -46.14 29.85 -13.19
C ARG A 1051 -46.17 30.32 -11.72
N LEU A 1052 -45.63 29.53 -10.79
CA LEU A 1052 -45.45 29.89 -9.38
C LEU A 1052 -44.18 30.73 -9.21
N TRP A 1053 -44.15 31.91 -9.84
CA TRP A 1053 -42.94 32.73 -9.97
C TRP A 1053 -42.28 33.13 -8.63
N PRO A 1054 -43.01 33.60 -7.59
CA PRO A 1054 -42.39 33.94 -6.31
C PRO A 1054 -41.73 32.73 -5.63
N GLU A 1055 -42.46 31.62 -5.55
CA GLU A 1055 -42.01 30.39 -4.90
C GLU A 1055 -40.81 29.78 -5.65
N ALA A 1056 -40.86 29.73 -6.99
CA ALA A 1056 -39.77 29.28 -7.84
C ALA A 1056 -38.54 30.20 -7.74
N GLY A 1057 -38.74 31.52 -7.72
CA GLY A 1057 -37.67 32.51 -7.62
C GLY A 1057 -36.92 32.44 -6.28
N VAL A 1058 -37.64 32.26 -5.17
CA VAL A 1058 -37.03 32.05 -3.84
C VAL A 1058 -36.22 30.75 -3.81
N LEU A 1059 -36.75 29.66 -4.37
CA LEU A 1059 -36.03 28.39 -4.45
C LEU A 1059 -34.76 28.48 -5.30
N LEU A 1060 -34.86 28.99 -6.54
CA LEU A 1060 -33.71 29.11 -7.44
C LEU A 1060 -32.66 30.08 -6.91
N GLY A 1061 -33.09 31.19 -6.29
CA GLY A 1061 -32.22 32.12 -5.57
C GLY A 1061 -31.52 31.45 -4.38
N SER A 1062 -32.23 30.63 -3.59
CA SER A 1062 -31.63 29.88 -2.48
C SER A 1062 -30.60 28.85 -2.97
N ALA A 1063 -30.84 28.17 -4.10
CA ALA A 1063 -29.90 27.24 -4.70
C ALA A 1063 -28.60 27.95 -5.11
N LEU A 1064 -28.71 29.09 -5.82
CA LEU A 1064 -27.57 29.92 -6.20
C LEU A 1064 -26.82 30.45 -4.98
N ALA A 1065 -27.53 30.93 -3.96
CA ALA A 1065 -26.95 31.41 -2.72
C ALA A 1065 -26.17 30.31 -1.98
N VAL A 1066 -26.70 29.07 -1.90
CA VAL A 1066 -25.98 27.94 -1.31
C VAL A 1066 -24.70 27.63 -2.08
N VAL A 1067 -24.72 27.59 -3.41
CA VAL A 1067 -23.51 27.36 -4.21
C VAL A 1067 -22.47 28.47 -3.98
N LEU A 1068 -22.87 29.75 -4.04
CA LEU A 1068 -21.97 30.88 -3.82
C LEU A 1068 -21.39 30.92 -2.40
N VAL A 1069 -22.21 30.64 -1.37
CA VAL A 1069 -21.76 30.59 0.02
C VAL A 1069 -20.81 29.41 0.24
N VAL A 1070 -21.15 28.20 -0.23
CA VAL A 1070 -20.29 27.02 -0.04
C VAL A 1070 -18.99 27.14 -0.82
N GLU A 1071 -19.04 27.49 -2.12
CA GLU A 1071 -17.83 27.64 -2.94
C GLU A 1071 -16.97 28.82 -2.46
N GLY A 1072 -17.58 29.98 -2.19
CA GLY A 1072 -16.88 31.17 -1.72
C GLY A 1072 -16.25 30.99 -0.34
N TYR A 1073 -17.01 30.47 0.63
CA TYR A 1073 -16.50 30.20 1.99
C TYR A 1073 -15.41 29.12 1.97
N ALA A 1074 -15.63 28.02 1.24
CA ALA A 1074 -14.63 26.96 1.14
C ALA A 1074 -13.36 27.46 0.44
N ALA A 1075 -13.48 28.18 -0.68
CA ALA A 1075 -12.35 28.74 -1.39
C ALA A 1075 -11.58 29.77 -0.56
N TRP A 1076 -12.27 30.59 0.25
CA TRP A 1076 -11.66 31.51 1.21
C TRP A 1076 -10.94 30.77 2.34
N LYS A 1077 -11.59 29.79 2.98
CA LYS A 1077 -11.03 29.07 4.14
C LYS A 1077 -9.91 28.09 3.76
N THR A 1078 -9.91 27.51 2.55
CA THR A 1078 -8.77 26.73 2.04
C THR A 1078 -7.78 27.55 1.22
N ARG A 1079 -7.91 28.89 1.21
CA ARG A 1079 -6.97 29.75 0.48
C ARG A 1079 -5.61 29.69 1.16
N GLN A 1080 -4.69 28.96 0.54
CA GLN A 1080 -3.29 29.02 0.95
C GLN A 1080 -2.73 30.44 0.67
N PRO A 1081 -1.82 30.94 1.51
CA PRO A 1081 -1.11 32.18 1.23
C PRO A 1081 -0.35 32.03 -0.10
N GLY A 1082 -0.47 33.01 -1.00
CA GLY A 1082 0.24 33.04 -2.28
C GLY A 1082 1.56 33.78 -2.18
N LEU A 1083 2.35 33.83 -3.26
CA LEU A 1083 3.67 34.51 -3.32
C LEU A 1083 3.70 35.94 -2.73
N ARG A 1084 2.56 36.65 -2.74
CA ARG A 1084 2.39 37.99 -2.13
C ARG A 1084 2.37 38.02 -0.60
N SER A 1085 2.39 36.87 0.10
CA SER A 1085 2.61 36.82 1.55
C SER A 1085 4.09 36.79 1.93
N LEU A 1086 4.95 36.32 1.02
CA LEU A 1086 6.37 36.11 1.28
C LEU A 1086 7.10 37.44 1.49
N GLY A 1087 8.15 37.45 2.29
CA GLY A 1087 9.10 38.55 2.43
C GLY A 1087 9.75 38.95 1.11
N ASN A 1088 10.25 40.18 1.02
CA ASN A 1088 10.89 40.65 -0.20
C ASN A 1088 12.21 39.90 -0.49
N VAL A 1089 12.93 39.45 0.54
CA VAL A 1089 14.16 38.65 0.41
C VAL A 1089 13.86 37.27 -0.20
N THR A 1090 12.87 36.55 0.34
CA THR A 1090 12.44 35.23 -0.15
C THR A 1090 11.82 35.30 -1.55
N ARG A 1091 11.18 36.41 -1.93
CA ARG A 1091 10.78 36.63 -3.33
C ARG A 1091 11.97 36.86 -4.26
N ASN A 1092 12.96 37.65 -3.85
CA ASN A 1092 14.14 37.92 -4.68
C ASN A 1092 14.99 36.66 -4.88
N SER A 1093 15.08 35.78 -3.87
CA SER A 1093 15.75 34.49 -4.00
C SER A 1093 14.98 33.52 -4.90
N LEU A 1094 13.65 33.46 -4.78
CA LEU A 1094 12.80 32.69 -5.70
C LEU A 1094 12.85 33.20 -7.15
N ASP A 1095 12.90 34.52 -7.38
CA ASP A 1095 13.03 35.13 -8.71
C ASP A 1095 14.43 34.90 -9.31
N THR A 1096 15.49 34.93 -8.47
CA THR A 1096 16.84 34.51 -8.88
C THR A 1096 16.86 33.04 -9.27
N PHE A 1097 16.27 32.17 -8.45
CA PHE A 1097 16.13 30.75 -8.74
C PHE A 1097 15.30 30.51 -10.02
N GLU A 1098 14.20 31.25 -10.23
CA GLU A 1098 13.37 31.17 -11.43
C GLU A 1098 14.17 31.52 -12.69
N LYS A 1099 14.90 32.64 -12.64
CA LYS A 1099 15.74 33.11 -13.75
C LYS A 1099 16.81 32.08 -14.09
N THR A 1100 17.59 31.61 -13.11
CA THR A 1100 18.64 30.62 -13.34
C THR A 1100 18.07 29.27 -13.82
N ALA A 1101 16.90 28.85 -13.29
CA ALA A 1101 16.23 27.64 -13.74
C ALA A 1101 15.76 27.74 -15.21
N GLN A 1102 15.25 28.91 -15.63
CA GLN A 1102 14.70 29.12 -16.97
C GLN A 1102 15.76 29.42 -18.04
N THR A 1103 16.85 30.10 -17.70
CA THR A 1103 17.93 30.39 -18.67
C THR A 1103 18.64 29.08 -19.05
N PRO A 1104 18.50 28.57 -20.29
CA PRO A 1104 19.34 27.47 -20.73
C PRO A 1104 20.78 27.98 -20.76
N HIS A 1105 21.69 27.27 -20.11
CA HIS A 1105 23.11 27.56 -20.20
C HIS A 1105 23.52 27.40 -21.68
N LEU A 1106 23.94 28.49 -22.33
CA LEU A 1106 24.93 28.34 -23.38
C LEU A 1106 26.25 27.98 -22.69
N ASP A 1107 26.99 27.06 -23.31
CA ASP A 1107 28.21 26.49 -22.72
C ASP A 1107 29.19 27.62 -22.35
N LEU A 1108 29.35 27.83 -21.05
CA LEU A 1108 30.12 28.92 -20.46
C LEU A 1108 31.27 28.31 -19.64
N ASP A 1109 32.05 27.46 -20.33
CA ASP A 1109 33.23 26.77 -19.80
C ASP A 1109 34.37 27.73 -19.42
N GLU A 1110 34.26 29.03 -19.70
CA GLU A 1110 35.34 30.01 -19.51
C GLU A 1110 35.32 30.73 -18.14
N GLU A 1111 34.17 30.89 -17.46
CA GLU A 1111 34.08 31.85 -16.34
C GLU A 1111 34.63 31.31 -14.99
N SER A 1112 34.94 30.02 -14.88
CA SER A 1112 35.63 29.44 -13.72
C SER A 1112 37.16 29.52 -13.80
N THR A 1113 37.73 30.02 -14.91
CA THR A 1113 39.21 30.07 -15.13
C THR A 1113 39.82 31.48 -15.12
N SER A 1114 39.02 32.54 -15.10
CA SER A 1114 39.48 33.89 -15.49
C SER A 1114 40.02 34.81 -14.37
N LEU A 1115 39.91 34.45 -13.08
CA LEU A 1115 40.26 35.34 -11.95
C LEU A 1115 41.36 34.85 -10.98
N VAL A 1116 42.02 33.72 -11.24
CA VAL A 1116 43.22 33.29 -10.46
C VAL A 1116 44.43 33.01 -11.36
N SER A 1117 44.68 33.93 -12.29
CA SER A 1117 45.90 33.95 -13.11
C SER A 1117 47.11 34.46 -12.31
N SER A 1118 47.64 33.67 -11.37
CA SER A 1118 49.06 33.76 -10.91
C SER A 1118 49.50 32.73 -9.85
N SER A 1119 49.42 31.42 -10.12
CA SER A 1119 50.55 30.56 -9.72
C SER A 1119 50.74 29.36 -10.65
N ASN A 1120 51.73 29.50 -11.53
CA ASN A 1120 52.23 28.42 -12.35
C ASN A 1120 52.90 27.37 -11.45
N ARG A 1121 52.30 26.18 -11.28
CA ARG A 1121 53.07 24.94 -11.09
C ARG A 1121 52.29 23.69 -11.48
N ASN A 1122 52.45 23.32 -12.74
CA ASN A 1122 52.31 21.94 -13.20
C ASN A 1122 53.01 20.98 -12.23
N THR A 1123 52.24 20.22 -11.46
CA THR A 1123 52.70 18.94 -10.93
C THR A 1123 51.69 17.90 -11.37
N ARG A 1124 52.15 16.96 -12.20
CA ARG A 1124 51.38 15.76 -12.56
C ARG A 1124 51.05 15.01 -11.27
N MET A 1125 49.80 15.04 -10.81
CA MET A 1125 49.37 14.15 -9.73
C MET A 1125 49.30 12.73 -10.27
N ARG A 1126 50.34 11.96 -9.95
CA ARG A 1126 50.44 10.51 -10.15
C ARG A 1126 50.21 9.86 -8.78
N GLY A 1127 49.05 9.23 -8.55
CA GLY A 1127 48.81 8.48 -7.33
C GLY A 1127 47.35 8.06 -7.15
N SER A 1128 47.09 6.74 -7.15
CA SER A 1128 45.77 6.11 -7.04
C SER A 1128 45.03 6.31 -5.71
N PHE A 1129 45.58 7.11 -4.79
CA PHE A 1129 44.89 7.52 -3.57
C PHE A 1129 44.00 8.76 -3.77
N ALA A 1130 44.28 9.59 -4.78
CA ALA A 1130 43.39 10.69 -5.13
C ALA A 1130 42.04 10.15 -5.61
N SER A 1131 42.03 9.20 -6.55
CA SER A 1131 40.80 8.56 -7.03
C SER A 1131 40.05 7.79 -5.95
N VAL A 1132 40.75 7.19 -4.96
CA VAL A 1132 40.07 6.51 -3.83
C VAL A 1132 39.48 7.50 -2.83
N LEU A 1133 40.16 8.62 -2.54
CA LEU A 1133 39.60 9.68 -1.69
C LEU A 1133 38.51 10.49 -2.39
N GLU A 1134 38.62 10.70 -3.71
CA GLU A 1134 37.61 11.33 -4.56
C GLU A 1134 36.37 10.44 -4.64
N MET A 1135 36.54 9.16 -4.94
CA MET A 1135 35.47 8.15 -4.91
C MET A 1135 34.86 7.99 -3.52
N MET A 1136 35.68 7.96 -2.45
CA MET A 1136 35.16 7.96 -1.08
C MET A 1136 34.42 9.26 -0.76
N SER A 1137 34.87 10.42 -1.25
CA SER A 1137 34.18 11.70 -1.06
C SER A 1137 32.90 11.82 -1.88
N MET A 1138 32.84 11.23 -3.08
CA MET A 1138 31.61 11.10 -3.87
C MET A 1138 30.62 10.19 -3.17
N THR A 1139 31.05 9.02 -2.68
CA THR A 1139 30.16 8.16 -1.88
C THR A 1139 29.77 8.83 -0.57
N LEU A 1140 30.68 9.54 0.11
CA LEU A 1140 30.38 10.20 1.39
C LEU A 1140 29.48 11.44 1.24
N ALA A 1141 29.55 12.14 0.11
CA ALA A 1141 28.63 13.24 -0.23
C ALA A 1141 27.21 12.76 -0.59
N ILE A 1142 27.05 11.45 -0.85
CA ILE A 1142 25.77 10.82 -1.21
C ILE A 1142 25.24 9.92 -0.09
N THR A 1143 26.10 9.31 0.75
CA THR A 1143 25.67 8.61 1.96
C THR A 1143 25.11 9.63 2.95
N PRO A 1144 23.82 9.52 3.32
CA PRO A 1144 23.25 10.42 4.32
C PRO A 1144 23.88 10.13 5.68
N ALA A 1145 24.07 11.17 6.48
CA ALA A 1145 24.58 11.04 7.83
C ALA A 1145 23.63 10.18 8.69
N LEU A 1146 24.01 8.92 8.93
CA LEU A 1146 23.30 7.89 9.74
C LEU A 1146 22.91 8.33 11.16
N THR A 1147 23.33 9.52 11.60
CA THR A 1147 23.24 10.01 12.98
C THR A 1147 22.34 11.24 13.16
N ARG A 1148 21.81 11.85 12.09
CA ARG A 1148 20.91 13.01 12.23
C ARG A 1148 19.44 12.58 12.28
N GLN A 1149 18.75 13.09 13.29
CA GLN A 1149 17.37 12.75 13.68
C GLN A 1149 16.43 12.62 12.48
N ARG A 1150 15.68 11.51 12.47
CA ARG A 1150 14.53 11.22 11.60
C ARG A 1150 13.64 12.47 11.43
N GLY A 1151 13.78 13.15 10.28
CA GLY A 1151 12.95 14.31 9.95
C GLY A 1151 11.47 13.93 9.89
N PRO A 1152 10.53 14.87 10.14
CA PRO A 1152 9.09 14.57 10.09
C PRO A 1152 8.55 14.25 8.67
N VAL A 1153 9.38 14.40 7.64
CA VAL A 1153 9.14 13.99 6.24
C VAL A 1153 10.45 13.37 5.72
N PRO A 1154 10.41 12.23 5.00
CA PRO A 1154 9.23 11.47 4.59
C PRO A 1154 8.51 10.76 5.75
N LEU A 1155 7.19 10.70 5.66
CA LEU A 1155 6.34 9.97 6.59
C LEU A 1155 6.55 8.46 6.43
N SER A 1156 6.71 7.75 7.54
CA SER A 1156 6.73 6.28 7.55
C SER A 1156 5.32 5.70 7.33
N THR A 1157 5.23 4.65 6.51
CA THR A 1157 3.97 3.92 6.24
C THR A 1157 3.98 2.52 6.86
N GLU A 1158 2.87 1.78 6.74
CA GLU A 1158 2.81 0.35 7.09
C GLU A 1158 3.36 -0.55 5.95
N THR A 1159 3.95 -0.03 4.86
CA THR A 1159 4.49 -0.90 3.79
C THR A 1159 5.66 -1.74 4.26
N LEU A 1160 5.73 -2.97 3.76
CA LEU A 1160 6.90 -3.83 3.83
C LEU A 1160 7.27 -4.19 2.39
N ASP A 1161 8.40 -3.68 1.93
CA ASP A 1161 9.07 -4.20 0.75
C ASP A 1161 9.78 -5.51 1.15
N ASP A 1162 9.50 -6.58 0.43
CA ASP A 1162 9.98 -7.92 0.75
C ASP A 1162 11.40 -8.20 0.27
N LEU A 1163 12.03 -7.23 -0.42
CA LEU A 1163 13.46 -7.26 -0.74
C LEU A 1163 14.29 -6.58 0.35
N THR A 1164 13.90 -5.37 0.78
CA THR A 1164 14.61 -4.58 1.81
C THR A 1164 14.31 -5.01 3.24
N ALA A 1165 13.08 -5.43 3.54
CA ALA A 1165 12.64 -5.80 4.88
C ALA A 1165 12.29 -7.29 4.98
N THR A 1166 13.03 -8.17 4.29
CA THR A 1166 12.78 -9.63 4.21
C THR A 1166 12.58 -10.27 5.59
N GLU A 1167 13.40 -9.93 6.58
CA GLU A 1167 13.26 -10.45 7.95
C GLU A 1167 11.96 -10.03 8.64
N ARG A 1168 11.52 -8.80 8.38
CA ARG A 1168 10.27 -8.28 8.92
C ARG A 1168 9.07 -8.89 8.19
N ALA A 1169 9.15 -9.03 6.87
CA ALA A 1169 8.16 -9.78 6.08
C ALA A 1169 8.00 -11.22 6.63
N ALA A 1170 9.11 -11.92 6.87
CA ALA A 1170 9.11 -13.28 7.44
C ALA A 1170 8.50 -13.36 8.86
N ARG A 1171 8.57 -12.29 9.66
CA ARG A 1171 7.93 -12.20 10.99
C ARG A 1171 6.49 -11.68 10.96
N THR A 1172 5.97 -11.26 9.80
CA THR A 1172 4.65 -10.62 9.64
C THR A 1172 3.71 -11.43 8.73
N HIS A 1173 3.86 -12.75 8.66
CA HIS A 1173 2.94 -13.63 7.93
C HIS A 1173 1.86 -14.21 8.89
N PRO A 1174 0.72 -14.72 8.40
CA PRO A 1174 -0.40 -15.11 9.28
C PRO A 1174 -0.12 -16.32 10.18
N ASP A 1175 0.80 -17.21 9.79
CA ASP A 1175 1.23 -18.35 10.61
C ASP A 1175 2.32 -17.96 11.64
N ALA A 1176 2.83 -16.72 11.60
CA ALA A 1176 3.82 -16.25 12.57
C ALA A 1176 3.19 -16.05 13.96
N PRO A 1177 3.90 -16.39 15.05
CA PRO A 1177 3.42 -16.11 16.40
C PRO A 1177 3.12 -14.60 16.61
N PRO A 1178 2.02 -14.22 17.27
CA PRO A 1178 1.64 -12.81 17.39
C PRO A 1178 2.60 -11.98 18.28
N HIS A 1179 3.40 -12.63 19.15
CA HIS A 1179 4.27 -11.99 20.14
C HIS A 1179 5.75 -12.32 19.93
N LEU A 1180 6.25 -12.11 18.72
CA LEU A 1180 7.70 -12.19 18.46
C LEU A 1180 8.42 -10.97 19.06
N PRO A 1181 9.62 -11.13 19.65
CA PRO A 1181 10.44 -9.99 20.04
C PRO A 1181 10.81 -9.14 18.81
N ALA A 1182 11.11 -7.87 19.05
CA ALA A 1182 11.63 -6.96 18.03
C ALA A 1182 12.92 -7.52 17.39
N LEU A 1183 13.25 -7.00 16.20
CA LEU A 1183 14.55 -7.27 15.59
C LEU A 1183 15.66 -6.66 16.46
N PRO A 1184 16.80 -7.35 16.67
CA PRO A 1184 17.87 -6.86 17.53
C PRO A 1184 18.75 -5.78 16.88
N PHE A 1185 18.52 -5.48 15.60
CA PHE A 1185 19.12 -4.41 14.82
C PHE A 1185 18.01 -3.63 14.10
N ASP A 1186 18.30 -2.38 13.74
CA ASP A 1186 17.39 -1.58 12.94
C ASP A 1186 17.23 -2.19 11.54
N ASP A 1187 15.98 -2.37 11.15
CA ASP A 1187 15.54 -2.82 9.83
C ASP A 1187 16.14 -1.89 8.75
N HIS A 1188 16.76 -2.43 7.69
CA HIS A 1188 17.35 -1.60 6.62
C HIS A 1188 16.33 -0.61 6.02
N ALA A 1189 15.04 -0.97 5.96
CA ALA A 1189 13.98 -0.05 5.53
C ALA A 1189 13.78 1.14 6.50
N GLN A 1190 14.14 1.00 7.78
CA GLN A 1190 14.16 2.07 8.77
C GLN A 1190 15.42 2.92 8.68
N GLU A 1191 16.61 2.32 8.54
CA GLU A 1191 17.87 3.04 8.29
C GLU A 1191 17.75 3.93 7.04
N MET A 1192 17.19 3.37 5.96
CA MET A 1192 16.98 4.05 4.69
C MET A 1192 15.75 4.97 4.67
N SER A 1193 15.02 5.12 5.78
CA SER A 1193 13.76 5.89 5.79
C SER A 1193 13.95 7.40 5.57
N GLY A 1194 15.15 7.95 5.85
CA GLY A 1194 15.50 9.33 5.51
C GLY A 1194 15.94 9.53 4.04
N VAL A 1195 16.08 8.46 3.25
CA VAL A 1195 16.78 8.48 1.95
C VAL A 1195 15.79 8.41 0.79
N LEU A 1196 15.76 9.49 0.01
CA LEU A 1196 14.79 9.73 -1.06
C LEU A 1196 15.38 9.57 -2.48
N TYR A 1197 16.30 8.62 -2.64
CA TYR A 1197 16.65 8.10 -3.95
C TYR A 1197 15.68 7.01 -4.40
N ALA A 1198 15.68 6.76 -5.70
CA ALA A 1198 14.87 5.73 -6.33
C ALA A 1198 15.23 4.33 -5.79
N PRO A 1199 14.25 3.43 -5.61
CA PRO A 1199 14.47 2.15 -4.94
C PRO A 1199 15.49 1.27 -5.67
N GLU A 1200 15.70 1.47 -6.97
CA GLU A 1200 16.69 0.76 -7.76
C GLU A 1200 18.12 1.13 -7.34
N LEU A 1201 18.38 2.42 -7.10
CA LEU A 1201 19.67 2.94 -6.65
C LEU A 1201 19.99 2.54 -5.20
N LEU A 1202 18.94 2.26 -4.42
CA LEU A 1202 18.99 1.83 -3.03
C LEU A 1202 18.76 0.33 -2.86
N ALA A 1203 18.80 -0.45 -3.94
CA ALA A 1203 18.55 -1.88 -3.89
C ALA A 1203 19.65 -2.58 -3.04
N PRO A 1204 19.28 -3.25 -1.94
CA PRO A 1204 20.24 -3.91 -1.07
C PRO A 1204 20.73 -5.22 -1.67
N ASP A 1205 21.75 -5.80 -1.04
CA ASP A 1205 22.17 -7.17 -1.29
C ASP A 1205 20.98 -8.13 -1.08
N PRO A 1206 20.75 -9.08 -1.99
CA PRO A 1206 19.58 -9.96 -1.93
C PRO A 1206 19.67 -10.94 -0.76
N ILE A 1207 18.69 -10.83 0.15
CA ILE A 1207 18.45 -11.82 1.21
C ILE A 1207 17.59 -12.95 0.62
N ILE A 1208 18.03 -14.20 0.76
CA ILE A 1208 17.29 -15.39 0.32
C ILE A 1208 16.29 -15.80 1.43
N TRP A 1209 15.03 -16.04 1.09
CA TRP A 1209 14.01 -16.47 2.04
C TRP A 1209 13.71 -17.97 1.90
N LEU A 1210 14.21 -18.78 2.83
CA LEU A 1210 14.03 -20.23 2.83
C LEU A 1210 12.91 -20.69 3.77
N PRO A 1211 12.18 -21.77 3.40
CA PRO A 1211 11.20 -22.39 4.29
C PRO A 1211 11.90 -23.07 5.46
N ASN A 1212 11.40 -22.86 6.66
CA ASN A 1212 11.94 -23.50 7.86
C ASN A 1212 11.29 -24.86 8.08
N ASP A 1213 12.10 -25.91 7.99
CA ASP A 1213 11.67 -27.29 8.17
C ASP A 1213 12.14 -27.85 9.52
N SER A 1214 11.24 -28.62 10.15
CA SER A 1214 11.46 -29.52 11.28
C SER A 1214 12.74 -30.38 11.19
N SER A 1215 13.21 -30.70 9.98
CA SER A 1215 14.46 -31.43 9.75
C SER A 1215 15.73 -30.66 10.05
N GLY A 1216 15.64 -29.32 10.17
CA GLY A 1216 16.81 -28.46 10.31
C GLY A 1216 17.68 -28.33 9.06
N ILE A 1217 17.30 -28.93 7.92
CA ILE A 1217 18.07 -28.85 6.66
C ILE A 1217 18.17 -27.40 6.20
N ALA A 1218 17.06 -26.65 6.25
CA ALA A 1218 17.04 -25.23 5.94
C ALA A 1218 18.01 -24.43 6.85
N ARG A 1219 18.15 -24.82 8.12
CA ARG A 1219 19.10 -24.19 9.07
C ARG A 1219 20.56 -24.55 8.74
N SER A 1220 20.85 -25.75 8.23
CA SER A 1220 22.19 -26.08 7.71
C SER A 1220 22.48 -25.38 6.38
N GLU A 1221 21.52 -25.33 5.46
CA GLU A 1221 21.68 -24.71 4.14
C GLU A 1221 21.86 -23.19 4.27
N ALA A 1222 21.05 -22.52 5.10
CA ALA A 1222 21.24 -21.10 5.43
C ALA A 1222 22.64 -20.81 5.98
N ARG A 1223 23.17 -21.69 6.85
CA ARG A 1223 24.51 -21.56 7.43
C ARG A 1223 25.62 -21.79 6.40
N ASP A 1224 25.42 -22.69 5.45
CA ASP A 1224 26.41 -22.97 4.39
C ASP A 1224 26.36 -21.90 3.28
N LEU A 1225 25.18 -21.34 2.96
CA LEU A 1225 25.01 -20.17 2.09
C LEU A 1225 25.74 -18.93 2.62
N ASP A 1226 25.53 -18.57 3.89
CA ASP A 1226 26.25 -17.48 4.55
C ASP A 1226 27.77 -17.73 4.55
N LYS A 1227 28.19 -18.90 5.05
CA LYS A 1227 29.61 -19.22 5.27
C LYS A 1227 30.44 -19.43 4.01
N TYR A 1228 29.88 -20.03 2.95
CA TYR A 1228 30.62 -20.40 1.73
C TYR A 1228 30.30 -19.51 0.54
N HIS A 1229 29.14 -18.84 0.52
CA HIS A 1229 28.72 -18.00 -0.59
C HIS A 1229 28.55 -16.52 -0.22
N HIS A 1230 28.59 -16.14 1.07
CA HIS A 1230 28.29 -14.78 1.55
C HIS A 1230 26.93 -14.28 1.09
N LEU A 1231 25.95 -15.18 1.03
CA LEU A 1231 24.55 -14.85 0.73
C LEU A 1231 23.78 -14.86 2.05
N GLN A 1232 23.16 -13.72 2.39
CA GLN A 1232 22.34 -13.62 3.59
C GLN A 1232 21.05 -14.44 3.42
N VAL A 1233 20.62 -15.12 4.49
CA VAL A 1233 19.47 -16.03 4.45
C VAL A 1233 18.56 -15.84 5.64
N THR A 1234 17.28 -15.62 5.38
CA THR A 1234 16.21 -15.57 6.37
C THR A 1234 15.39 -16.85 6.33
N LEU A 1235 15.05 -17.38 7.51
CA LEU A 1235 14.19 -18.55 7.67
C LEU A 1235 12.75 -18.14 8.01
N ASP A 1236 11.78 -18.87 7.46
CA ASP A 1236 10.36 -18.74 7.77
C ASP A 1236 10.06 -19.00 9.27
N VAL A 1237 9.24 -18.16 9.91
CA VAL A 1237 9.05 -18.16 11.38
C VAL A 1237 7.70 -18.74 11.77
N ARG A 1238 7.63 -20.07 11.96
CA ARG A 1238 6.36 -20.79 12.20
C ARG A 1238 6.04 -21.03 13.67
N THR A 1239 7.05 -21.03 14.54
CA THR A 1239 6.90 -21.26 15.97
C THR A 1239 7.67 -20.22 16.77
N GLN A 1240 7.29 -20.01 18.03
CA GLN A 1240 8.01 -19.08 18.92
C GLN A 1240 9.43 -19.58 19.23
N GLU A 1241 9.64 -20.90 19.18
CA GLU A 1241 10.95 -21.56 19.34
C GLU A 1241 11.93 -21.22 18.20
N ASP A 1242 11.43 -20.87 17.01
CA ASP A 1242 12.27 -20.49 15.86
C ASP A 1242 13.00 -19.16 16.08
N VAL A 1243 12.47 -18.28 16.93
CA VAL A 1243 13.05 -16.94 17.18
C VAL A 1243 13.99 -16.91 18.39
N LEU A 1244 13.89 -17.87 19.30
CA LEU A 1244 14.60 -17.87 20.59
C LEU A 1244 16.03 -18.46 20.53
N LEU A 1245 16.61 -18.66 19.35
CA LEU A 1245 17.88 -19.38 19.19
C LEU A 1245 19.00 -18.66 18.41
N PRO A 1246 19.50 -17.50 18.88
CA PRO A 1246 20.95 -17.29 18.89
C PRO A 1246 21.53 -18.19 20.00
N ARG A 1247 21.61 -19.50 19.71
CA ARG A 1247 22.23 -20.45 20.64
C ARG A 1247 23.65 -19.96 20.89
N ARG A 1248 23.95 -19.54 22.13
CA ARG A 1248 25.32 -19.25 22.61
C ARG A 1248 26.16 -20.54 22.51
N LEU A 1249 26.58 -20.86 21.29
CA LEU A 1249 27.57 -21.88 21.03
C LEU A 1249 28.90 -21.31 21.48
N SER A 1250 29.21 -21.61 22.74
CA SER A 1250 30.54 -21.60 23.35
C SER A 1250 31.65 -21.42 22.32
N VAL A 1251 32.15 -20.18 22.20
CA VAL A 1251 33.44 -19.90 21.56
C VAL A 1251 34.52 -20.39 22.53
N SER A 1252 34.67 -21.71 22.59
CA SER A 1252 35.80 -22.38 23.22
C SER A 1252 36.76 -22.81 22.11
N ARG A 1253 37.62 -21.89 21.70
CA ARG A 1253 38.82 -22.15 20.89
C ARG A 1253 39.92 -21.21 21.30
#